data_AF-A0A0G4KU53-F1
#
_entry.id   AF-A0A0G4KU53-F1
#
_cell.length_a   1.000
_cell.length_b   1.000
_cell.length_c   1.000
_cell.angle_alpha   90.00
_cell.angle_beta   90.00
_cell.angle_gamma   90.00
#
_symmetry.space_group_name_H-M   'P 1'
#
loop_
_entity.id
_entity.type
_entity.pdbx_description
1 polymer ?
#
loop_
_entity_poly.entity_id
_entity_poly.type
_entity_poly.pdbx_seq_one_letter_code
_entity_poly.pdbx_strand_id
1 'polypeptide(L)'
;MLYEQDGRLVYSYDGEKLWIEPWSANAFRVRATKLSTMPAEDWALQEPLQAGLQQKISVSKEQATITNGKIKAVVTNRGKVTFYNATGTVVLEEYARNRRDILDPNCSAIEIEAREFKPIRGGDFHLTMRFESLDPKEKIFGMGQYQQPYLDLKGLDLEMAQRNSQASVPFAISSLGYGFLWNNPAIGRAVFGKNVTSFEGYATKALDYWVVVGDTPAEISESYAKVTGTVPMMPEYGLGFWQCKLRYETQEEVLEVAREYRRRELPIDLIVIDFFHWPMQGEWKFDSAHFPDPDAMIRELRELKIELMVSIWPTIDKRSQNYQEMMERGYLVRTERGIRTNFDFGGETVYYDSTNPDARKYVWDKAKQHYYAKGIKVFWLDEAEPEYSVYDFDNYRYHAGPTLSVGNIYPRDYARTFYEGMEQEGQTNIVNLLRCAWAGSQKYGTLVWSGDIASSWASFRNQLAAGLSMGIAGLPWWTTDIGGFHGGNPDDEAFRELFVRWFQWGTFCPVMRLHGDREPKKGTGEASGAPNEVWSYGPEVYEICRKYLRIREDMRSYTRQLMKDAHEKGSPVMRPLFWEFPADQESWEVEDQYIGHLNSAYFQREFDMGSSIHEEKAAEAVGLDHAPDKDISMAQQSAEDEHNLTLRDAIRRYPQAVLWSVLLSASIIMEEYDIVLISSFFASPAFRRHFGEYVPRTGTYEITASWQNGLSNAVLLASLVFICGFIAISFFSPNLPVLLVGQFLCGIPWGVFATMAPAYASEVCPMALRGYLTVYVNLCWALGQLISAGVQAGFSGSTSQWAYRIPFAIQWAWPLPLFTILWFAPESPWYFVRVGKHDEAEKSVMRLGSAMQRSHAKETVASMIYTNQLEMNIGEGTSYLDCFRGVDRRRTEIACMVFMAQPFCGSVLGGTPTYFFVQAGLPKSISFRMSAGGLGIASVGTVASWLLLGAFGRRTLYLWGLGLLTSVLMTVGFISVGAGDSSGGNYAQAAMMLVWLGVYYMTVGPICYAIISEVSSTRLRNKSVCLSRIAYYIGQIVCNVINPYMLNPTAGDWKGKTAFFWGGCAFAFFVWTFFRLPETKNKTFAELDILFEKNIGAREFSGYKVDAYAQEGESLMKKG
;
A
#
# COMPACT_ATOMS: atom_id res chain seq x y z
N MET A 1 -13.34 -40.58 19.43
CA MET A 1 -13.33 -39.18 18.92
C MET A 1 -13.57 -39.17 17.42
N LEU A 2 -12.92 -40.05 16.66
CA LEU A 2 -13.14 -40.22 15.22
C LEU A 2 -14.11 -41.38 14.94
N TYR A 3 -15.05 -41.18 14.02
CA TYR A 3 -15.98 -42.22 13.56
C TYR A 3 -16.57 -41.84 12.19
N GLU A 4 -17.09 -42.84 11.48
CA GLU A 4 -17.88 -42.65 10.27
C GLU A 4 -19.36 -42.51 10.63
N GLN A 5 -20.05 -41.60 9.96
CA GLN A 5 -21.50 -41.42 10.11
C GLN A 5 -22.11 -41.01 8.76
N ASP A 6 -23.08 -41.76 8.23
CA ASP A 6 -23.83 -41.38 7.03
C ASP A 6 -22.92 -40.99 5.84
N GLY A 7 -21.82 -41.73 5.65
CA GLY A 7 -20.84 -41.47 4.60
C GLY A 7 -19.92 -40.25 4.82
N ARG A 8 -19.95 -39.63 6.01
CA ARG A 8 -19.05 -38.53 6.41
C ARG A 8 -18.04 -38.99 7.47
N LEU A 9 -16.87 -38.34 7.47
CA LEU A 9 -15.92 -38.48 8.57
C LEU A 9 -16.25 -37.46 9.65
N VAL A 10 -16.41 -37.94 10.89
CA VAL A 10 -16.75 -37.11 12.05
C VAL A 10 -15.65 -37.15 13.09
N TYR A 11 -15.29 -35.97 13.60
CA TYR A 11 -14.51 -35.80 14.82
C TYR A 11 -15.39 -35.12 15.89
N SER A 12 -15.31 -35.61 17.13
CA SER A 12 -16.01 -35.02 18.27
C SER A 12 -15.14 -35.01 19.52
N TYR A 13 -14.97 -33.84 20.12
CA TYR A 13 -14.19 -33.63 21.34
C TYR A 13 -14.59 -32.33 22.04
N ASP A 14 -14.81 -32.37 23.35
CA ASP A 14 -15.05 -31.20 24.22
C ASP A 14 -16.06 -30.17 23.65
N GLY A 15 -17.20 -30.67 23.18
CA GLY A 15 -18.29 -29.86 22.61
C GLY A 15 -18.10 -29.48 21.14
N GLU A 16 -16.90 -29.59 20.57
CA GLU A 16 -16.68 -29.42 19.13
C GLU A 16 -17.13 -30.66 18.34
N LYS A 17 -17.87 -30.43 17.26
CA LYS A 17 -18.21 -31.43 16.25
C LYS A 17 -17.73 -30.96 14.89
N LEU A 18 -16.85 -31.74 14.25
CA LEU A 18 -16.31 -31.51 12.91
C LEU A 18 -16.83 -32.59 11.94
N TRP A 19 -17.34 -32.16 10.80
CA TRP A 19 -17.81 -32.98 9.69
C TRP A 19 -16.97 -32.72 8.44
N ILE A 20 -16.48 -33.79 7.81
CA ILE A 20 -15.89 -33.76 6.47
C ILE A 20 -16.67 -34.73 5.60
N GLU A 21 -17.34 -34.20 4.58
CA GLU A 21 -18.19 -34.99 3.67
C GLU A 21 -17.89 -34.65 2.20
N PRO A 22 -17.96 -35.65 1.30
CA PRO A 22 -17.87 -35.39 -0.13
C PRO A 22 -19.04 -34.51 -0.55
N TRP A 23 -18.77 -33.44 -1.31
CA TRP A 23 -19.81 -32.52 -1.79
C TRP A 23 -19.96 -32.54 -3.32
N SER A 24 -18.84 -32.69 -4.02
CA SER A 24 -18.77 -32.91 -5.46
C SER A 24 -17.51 -33.72 -5.78
N ALA A 25 -17.31 -34.13 -7.04
CA ALA A 25 -16.10 -34.83 -7.44
C ALA A 25 -14.84 -34.03 -7.03
N ASN A 26 -13.86 -34.72 -6.45
CA ASN A 26 -12.57 -34.15 -6.02
C ASN A 26 -12.67 -33.06 -4.93
N ALA A 27 -13.81 -32.95 -4.22
CA ALA A 27 -14.03 -31.90 -3.24
C ALA A 27 -14.62 -32.40 -1.92
N PHE A 28 -14.35 -31.66 -0.85
CA PHE A 28 -14.97 -31.84 0.45
C PHE A 28 -15.66 -30.56 0.91
N ARG A 29 -16.80 -30.70 1.56
CA ARG A 29 -17.34 -29.68 2.46
C ARG A 29 -16.89 -30.00 3.88
N VAL A 30 -16.41 -28.99 4.59
CA VAL A 30 -15.92 -29.11 5.95
C VAL A 30 -16.65 -28.14 6.86
N ARG A 31 -17.30 -28.70 7.87
CA ARG A 31 -18.09 -27.95 8.85
C ARG A 31 -17.68 -28.25 10.26
N ALA A 32 -17.59 -27.23 11.10
CA ALA A 32 -17.37 -27.44 12.53
C ALA A 32 -18.26 -26.52 13.37
N THR A 33 -18.72 -26.99 14.52
CA THR A 33 -19.49 -26.14 15.47
C THR A 33 -19.25 -26.60 16.90
N LYS A 34 -19.50 -25.68 17.86
CA LYS A 34 -19.64 -25.99 19.30
C LYS A 34 -21.09 -25.93 19.79
N LEU A 35 -22.06 -25.78 18.86
CA LEU A 35 -23.48 -25.90 19.16
C LEU A 35 -23.89 -27.36 19.34
N SER A 36 -25.05 -27.58 19.95
CA SER A 36 -25.62 -28.92 20.15
C SER A 36 -25.95 -29.65 18.84
N THR A 37 -26.17 -28.90 17.76
CA THR A 37 -26.50 -29.41 16.43
C THR A 37 -25.72 -28.64 15.37
N MET A 38 -25.37 -29.32 14.29
CA MET A 38 -24.74 -28.67 13.13
C MET A 38 -25.78 -27.78 12.43
N PRO A 39 -25.49 -26.50 12.14
CA PRO A 39 -26.37 -25.65 11.35
C PRO A 39 -26.67 -26.26 9.97
N ALA A 40 -27.89 -26.04 9.48
CA ALA A 40 -28.42 -26.67 8.27
C ALA A 40 -28.25 -25.81 7.01
N GLU A 41 -27.78 -24.57 7.17
CA GLU A 41 -27.63 -23.61 6.09
C GLU A 41 -26.53 -24.04 5.11
N ASP A 42 -26.87 -24.06 3.81
CA ASP A 42 -25.94 -24.42 2.73
C ASP A 42 -25.32 -23.20 2.04
N TRP A 43 -25.86 -22.02 2.30
CA TRP A 43 -25.31 -20.74 1.84
C TRP A 43 -25.14 -20.65 0.32
N ALA A 44 -23.92 -20.71 -0.22
CA ALA A 44 -23.66 -20.68 -1.66
C ALA A 44 -23.71 -22.08 -2.30
N LEU A 45 -23.57 -23.15 -1.51
CA LEU A 45 -23.56 -24.54 -1.96
C LEU A 45 -24.97 -25.11 -2.16
N GLN A 46 -25.77 -24.43 -2.98
CA GLN A 46 -27.20 -24.72 -3.15
C GLN A 46 -27.52 -25.68 -4.30
N GLU A 47 -26.55 -25.95 -5.18
CA GLU A 47 -26.78 -26.85 -6.31
C GLU A 47 -26.89 -28.31 -5.85
N PRO A 48 -27.69 -29.15 -6.54
CA PRO A 48 -27.89 -30.53 -6.15
C PRO A 48 -26.57 -31.32 -6.06
N LEU A 49 -26.42 -32.10 -4.99
CA LEU A 49 -25.28 -32.99 -4.83
C LEU A 49 -25.18 -33.97 -6.01
N GLN A 50 -23.96 -34.17 -6.50
CA GLN A 50 -23.70 -35.15 -7.55
C GLN A 50 -24.00 -36.56 -7.05
N ALA A 51 -24.80 -37.32 -7.81
CA ALA A 51 -25.09 -38.70 -7.49
C ALA A 51 -23.87 -39.61 -7.71
N GLY A 52 -23.72 -40.64 -6.88
CA GLY A 52 -22.72 -41.69 -7.08
C GLY A 52 -21.28 -41.34 -6.66
N LEU A 53 -21.09 -40.32 -5.81
CA LEU A 53 -19.79 -40.08 -5.17
C LEU A 53 -19.36 -41.32 -4.37
N GLN A 54 -18.18 -41.86 -4.67
CA GLN A 54 -17.62 -43.03 -3.98
C GLN A 54 -16.53 -42.59 -3.01
N GLN A 55 -16.92 -42.21 -1.80
CA GLN A 55 -15.97 -41.92 -0.73
C GLN A 55 -15.43 -43.21 -0.11
N LYS A 56 -14.15 -43.20 0.25
CA LYS A 56 -13.52 -44.25 1.04
C LYS A 56 -13.11 -43.68 2.39
N ILE A 57 -13.71 -44.17 3.46
CA ILE A 57 -13.39 -43.80 4.83
C ILE A 57 -12.63 -44.95 5.50
N SER A 58 -11.57 -44.62 6.24
CA SER A 58 -10.83 -45.56 7.07
C SER A 58 -10.49 -44.91 8.39
N VAL A 59 -10.89 -45.53 9.51
CA VAL A 59 -10.69 -45.02 10.86
C VAL A 59 -9.74 -45.96 11.62
N SER A 60 -8.64 -45.42 12.16
CA SER A 60 -7.74 -46.11 13.10
C SER A 60 -7.79 -45.45 14.49
N LYS A 61 -6.98 -45.95 15.43
CA LYS A 61 -6.87 -45.34 16.77
C LYS A 61 -6.14 -43.99 16.75
N GLU A 62 -5.21 -43.83 15.81
CA GLU A 62 -4.29 -42.69 15.70
C GLU A 62 -4.83 -41.60 14.77
N GLN A 63 -5.53 -41.98 13.70
CA GLN A 63 -6.06 -41.05 12.70
C GLN A 63 -7.24 -41.65 11.93
N ALA A 64 -7.95 -40.81 11.17
CA ALA A 64 -8.93 -41.24 10.20
C ALA A 64 -8.65 -40.57 8.86
N THR A 65 -9.06 -41.23 7.78
CA THR A 65 -8.87 -40.73 6.41
C THR A 65 -10.17 -40.83 5.64
N ILE A 66 -10.43 -39.84 4.79
CA ILE A 66 -11.51 -39.85 3.80
C ILE A 66 -10.93 -39.46 2.45
N THR A 67 -11.26 -40.21 1.40
CA THR A 67 -10.83 -39.95 0.02
C THR A 67 -12.04 -39.83 -0.90
N ASN A 68 -12.04 -38.83 -1.78
CA ASN A 68 -13.07 -38.59 -2.78
C ASN A 68 -12.41 -38.15 -4.10
N GLY A 69 -12.30 -39.06 -5.07
CA GLY A 69 -11.57 -38.77 -6.32
C GLY A 69 -10.11 -38.39 -6.06
N LYS A 70 -9.69 -37.21 -6.53
CA LYS A 70 -8.32 -36.68 -6.41
C LYS A 70 -7.99 -36.11 -5.02
N ILE A 71 -8.97 -35.87 -4.14
CA ILE A 71 -8.72 -35.27 -2.82
C ILE A 71 -8.78 -36.32 -1.71
N LYS A 72 -7.86 -36.21 -0.75
CA LYS A 72 -7.84 -37.00 0.49
C LYS A 72 -7.67 -36.07 1.69
N ALA A 73 -8.50 -36.24 2.71
CA ALA A 73 -8.32 -35.58 4.00
C ALA A 73 -7.88 -36.61 5.05
N VAL A 74 -6.93 -36.23 5.90
CA VAL A 74 -6.47 -36.99 7.07
C VAL A 74 -6.80 -36.17 8.30
N VAL A 75 -7.44 -36.80 9.29
CA VAL A 75 -7.78 -36.19 10.58
C VAL A 75 -7.07 -36.95 11.69
N THR A 76 -6.22 -36.29 12.45
CA THR A 76 -5.51 -36.92 13.59
C THR A 76 -6.49 -37.21 14.73
N ASN A 77 -6.13 -38.09 15.67
CA ASN A 77 -6.94 -38.32 16.88
C ASN A 77 -7.07 -37.08 17.78
N ARG A 78 -6.29 -36.03 17.54
CA ARG A 78 -6.41 -34.69 18.15
C ARG A 78 -7.19 -33.68 17.31
N GLY A 79 -7.74 -34.10 16.17
CA GLY A 79 -8.66 -33.31 15.37
C GLY A 79 -7.99 -32.33 14.40
N LYS A 80 -6.68 -32.44 14.13
CA LYS A 80 -5.99 -31.65 13.10
C LYS A 80 -6.27 -32.25 11.72
N VAL A 81 -6.61 -31.41 10.74
CA VAL A 81 -6.95 -31.80 9.37
C VAL A 81 -5.83 -31.42 8.39
N THR A 82 -5.49 -32.34 7.49
CA THR A 82 -4.57 -32.10 6.37
C THR A 82 -5.16 -32.66 5.08
N PHE A 83 -5.13 -31.87 4.01
CA PHE A 83 -5.61 -32.24 2.68
C PHE A 83 -4.45 -32.56 1.74
N TYR A 84 -4.65 -33.60 0.96
CA TYR A 84 -3.70 -34.12 -0.01
C TYR A 84 -4.36 -34.23 -1.38
N ASN A 85 -3.58 -34.01 -2.43
CA ASN A 85 -3.98 -34.33 -3.80
C ASN A 85 -3.74 -35.82 -4.13
N ALA A 86 -4.00 -36.20 -5.38
CA ALA A 86 -3.87 -37.59 -5.85
C ALA A 86 -2.43 -38.11 -5.82
N THR A 87 -1.42 -37.24 -5.89
CA THR A 87 0.00 -37.60 -5.81
C THR A 87 0.49 -37.78 -4.37
N GLY A 88 -0.35 -37.48 -3.37
CA GLY A 88 0.00 -37.51 -1.96
C GLY A 88 0.74 -36.27 -1.48
N THR A 89 0.73 -35.18 -2.24
CA THR A 89 1.28 -33.87 -1.85
C THR A 89 0.28 -33.14 -0.97
N VAL A 90 0.74 -32.49 0.10
CA VAL A 90 -0.09 -31.63 0.95
C VAL A 90 -0.44 -30.36 0.18
N VAL A 91 -1.73 -30.06 0.06
CA VAL A 91 -2.23 -28.84 -0.59
C VAL A 91 -2.79 -27.82 0.40
N LEU A 92 -3.27 -28.29 1.57
CA LEU A 92 -3.79 -27.43 2.63
C LEU A 92 -3.63 -28.14 3.99
N GLU A 93 -3.07 -27.45 4.98
CA GLU A 93 -2.89 -27.99 6.33
C GLU A 93 -3.38 -26.99 7.37
N GLU A 94 -4.09 -27.46 8.38
CA GLU A 94 -4.50 -26.62 9.50
C GLU A 94 -3.32 -26.15 10.36
N TYR A 95 -3.29 -24.85 10.66
CA TYR A 95 -2.28 -24.25 11.53
C TYR A 95 -2.65 -24.46 13.00
N ALA A 96 -1.97 -25.40 13.66
CA ALA A 96 -2.09 -25.65 15.09
C ALA A 96 -0.75 -25.42 15.79
N ARG A 97 -0.73 -24.61 16.86
CA ARG A 97 0.46 -24.37 17.70
C ARG A 97 0.07 -24.51 19.16
N ASN A 98 -0.18 -25.74 19.58
CA ASN A 98 -0.57 -26.09 20.95
C ASN A 98 0.11 -27.40 21.37
N ARG A 99 -0.09 -27.82 22.63
CA ARG A 99 0.53 -29.04 23.19
C ARG A 99 -0.42 -30.24 23.27
N ARG A 100 -1.54 -30.23 22.53
CA ARG A 100 -2.51 -31.35 22.53
C ARG A 100 -1.93 -32.61 21.87
N ASP A 101 -1.06 -32.42 20.89
CA ASP A 101 -0.24 -33.46 20.30
C ASP A 101 1.24 -33.13 20.47
N ILE A 102 1.89 -33.77 21.45
CA ILE A 102 3.32 -33.57 21.71
C ILE A 102 4.23 -34.19 20.65
N LEU A 103 3.68 -35.02 19.75
CA LEU A 103 4.41 -35.65 18.65
C LEU A 103 4.25 -34.90 17.33
N ASP A 104 3.34 -33.92 17.26
CA ASP A 104 3.22 -33.05 16.09
C ASP A 104 4.50 -32.19 15.97
N PRO A 105 5.15 -32.13 14.80
CA PRO A 105 6.37 -31.35 14.61
C PRO A 105 6.18 -29.85 14.86
N ASN A 106 4.94 -29.36 14.78
CA ASN A 106 4.55 -27.98 15.05
C ASN A 106 4.02 -27.76 16.49
N CYS A 107 4.20 -28.74 17.39
CA CYS A 107 3.87 -28.61 18.80
C CYS A 107 4.50 -27.34 19.41
N SER A 108 3.70 -26.54 20.12
CA SER A 108 4.15 -25.26 20.67
C SER A 108 3.35 -24.86 21.91
N ALA A 109 3.99 -24.16 22.84
CA ALA A 109 3.38 -23.70 24.09
C ALA A 109 2.57 -22.40 23.95
N ILE A 110 2.41 -21.85 22.74
CA ILE A 110 1.63 -20.62 22.51
C ILE A 110 0.10 -20.86 22.50
N GLU A 111 -0.33 -22.12 22.49
CA GLU A 111 -1.73 -22.56 22.64
C GLU A 111 -2.71 -21.94 21.62
N ILE A 112 -2.32 -21.90 20.33
CA ILE A 112 -3.17 -21.46 19.23
C ILE A 112 -3.89 -22.67 18.59
N GLU A 113 -5.21 -22.55 18.45
CA GLU A 113 -6.07 -23.50 17.74
C GLU A 113 -6.19 -23.13 16.25
N ALA A 114 -6.30 -24.16 15.41
CA ALA A 114 -6.62 -23.97 13.99
C ALA A 114 -8.06 -23.48 13.78
N ARG A 115 -9.00 -24.07 14.52
CA ARG A 115 -10.44 -23.75 14.50
C ARG A 115 -10.84 -23.11 15.83
N GLU A 116 -10.60 -21.82 15.97
CA GLU A 116 -10.88 -21.10 17.20
C GLU A 116 -12.32 -20.58 17.21
N PHE A 117 -13.13 -21.11 18.13
CA PHE A 117 -14.49 -20.64 18.40
C PHE A 117 -14.49 -19.80 19.68
N LYS A 118 -14.33 -18.48 19.54
CA LYS A 118 -14.36 -17.57 20.68
C LYS A 118 -15.81 -17.13 20.96
N PRO A 119 -16.39 -17.48 22.12
CA PRO A 119 -17.82 -17.26 22.37
C PRO A 119 -18.14 -15.77 22.50
N ILE A 120 -19.20 -15.35 21.84
CA ILE A 120 -19.84 -14.03 22.00
C ILE A 120 -21.01 -14.19 22.95
N ARG A 121 -21.18 -13.24 23.88
CA ARG A 121 -22.32 -13.24 24.80
C ARG A 121 -23.61 -13.23 23.97
N GLY A 122 -24.44 -14.25 24.14
CA GLY A 122 -25.72 -14.39 23.43
C GLY A 122 -25.80 -15.55 22.45
N GLY A 123 -24.69 -16.22 22.10
CA GLY A 123 -24.71 -17.56 21.49
C GLY A 123 -23.87 -17.77 20.24
N ASP A 124 -23.53 -16.71 19.49
CA ASP A 124 -22.64 -16.81 18.32
C ASP A 124 -21.17 -16.87 18.74
N PHE A 125 -20.27 -17.14 17.79
CA PHE A 125 -18.83 -17.16 17.98
C PHE A 125 -18.15 -16.16 17.05
N HIS A 126 -17.10 -15.50 17.54
CA HIS A 126 -16.04 -14.99 16.67
C HIS A 126 -15.22 -16.20 16.27
N LEU A 127 -15.30 -16.55 15.00
CA LEU A 127 -14.61 -17.70 14.42
C LEU A 127 -13.30 -17.24 13.80
N THR A 128 -12.20 -17.94 14.11
CA THR A 128 -10.95 -17.84 13.35
C THR A 128 -10.52 -19.22 12.88
N MET A 129 -10.41 -19.38 11.56
CA MET A 129 -9.85 -20.55 10.89
C MET A 129 -8.44 -20.25 10.43
N ARG A 130 -7.47 -21.12 10.71
CA ARG A 130 -6.05 -20.92 10.36
C ARG A 130 -5.48 -22.11 9.60
N PHE A 131 -4.71 -21.81 8.56
CA PHE A 131 -3.99 -22.77 7.74
C PHE A 131 -2.50 -22.40 7.66
N GLU A 132 -1.65 -23.42 7.57
CA GLU A 132 -0.24 -23.23 7.29
C GLU A 132 -0.06 -22.53 5.95
N SER A 133 0.88 -21.58 5.87
CA SER A 133 1.37 -21.10 4.59
C SER A 133 2.42 -22.08 4.08
N LEU A 134 1.97 -23.14 3.40
CA LEU A 134 2.81 -24.28 2.99
C LEU A 134 4.00 -23.87 2.11
N ASP A 135 3.79 -22.92 1.21
CA ASP A 135 4.84 -22.33 0.38
C ASP A 135 4.73 -20.79 0.44
N PRO A 136 5.80 -20.05 0.80
CA PRO A 136 5.81 -18.59 0.71
C PRO A 136 5.71 -18.05 -0.73
N LYS A 137 5.87 -18.89 -1.75
CA LYS A 137 5.67 -18.62 -3.18
C LYS A 137 4.33 -19.11 -3.72
N GLU A 138 3.49 -19.72 -2.88
CA GLU A 138 2.10 -20.00 -3.25
C GLU A 138 1.45 -18.71 -3.72
N LYS A 139 0.74 -18.77 -4.84
CA LYS A 139 -0.01 -17.66 -5.41
C LYS A 139 -1.50 -17.92 -5.21
N ILE A 140 -2.25 -16.88 -4.83
CA ILE A 140 -3.67 -16.98 -4.52
C ILE A 140 -4.45 -15.98 -5.37
N PHE A 141 -5.48 -16.43 -6.07
CA PHE A 141 -6.28 -15.61 -6.99
C PHE A 141 -7.77 -15.72 -6.69
N GLY A 142 -8.55 -14.65 -6.91
CA GLY A 142 -10.00 -14.66 -6.73
C GLY A 142 -10.46 -13.69 -5.64
N MET A 143 -11.27 -14.17 -4.70
CA MET A 143 -11.87 -13.42 -3.58
C MET A 143 -12.84 -12.29 -3.95
N GLY A 144 -12.97 -11.96 -5.24
CA GLY A 144 -13.95 -11.02 -5.77
C GLY A 144 -13.30 -9.72 -6.26
N GLN A 145 -13.87 -8.59 -5.89
CA GLN A 145 -13.48 -7.26 -6.37
C GLN A 145 -12.94 -6.40 -5.23
N TYR A 146 -11.69 -5.98 -5.36
CA TYR A 146 -11.02 -5.08 -4.43
C TYR A 146 -10.26 -4.00 -5.19
N GLN A 147 -10.28 -2.78 -4.67
CA GLN A 147 -9.66 -1.62 -5.32
C GLN A 147 -8.15 -1.55 -5.05
N GLN A 148 -7.42 -2.47 -5.70
CA GLN A 148 -5.97 -2.65 -5.56
C GLN A 148 -5.37 -3.13 -6.88
N PRO A 149 -4.05 -2.95 -7.11
CA PRO A 149 -3.43 -3.35 -8.37
C PRO A 149 -3.04 -4.84 -8.42
N TYR A 150 -3.12 -5.56 -7.30
CA TYR A 150 -2.60 -6.93 -7.19
C TYR A 150 -3.60 -7.99 -7.62
N LEU A 151 -3.15 -8.91 -8.48
CA LEU A 151 -3.90 -10.10 -8.87
C LEU A 151 -3.55 -11.28 -7.96
N ASP A 152 -2.27 -11.48 -7.62
CA ASP A 152 -1.84 -12.39 -6.56
C ASP A 152 -2.11 -11.79 -5.17
N LEU A 153 -2.93 -12.49 -4.41
CA LEU A 153 -3.40 -12.10 -3.08
C LEU A 153 -2.46 -12.58 -1.97
N LYS A 154 -1.40 -13.34 -2.28
CA LYS A 154 -0.46 -13.82 -1.26
C LYS A 154 0.22 -12.64 -0.55
N GLY A 155 0.15 -12.66 0.77
CA GLY A 155 0.68 -11.62 1.67
C GLY A 155 -0.29 -10.48 1.93
N LEU A 156 -1.50 -10.50 1.35
CA LEU A 156 -2.51 -9.46 1.54
C LEU A 156 -3.52 -9.80 2.64
N ASP A 157 -4.24 -8.76 3.05
CA ASP A 157 -5.28 -8.76 4.08
C ASP A 157 -6.53 -8.14 3.49
N LEU A 158 -7.57 -8.95 3.33
CA LEU A 158 -8.81 -8.58 2.67
C LEU A 158 -9.94 -8.50 3.69
N GLU A 159 -10.71 -7.42 3.62
CA GLU A 159 -11.98 -7.32 4.33
C GLU A 159 -13.03 -8.18 3.62
N MET A 160 -13.70 -9.07 4.34
CA MET A 160 -14.88 -9.77 3.85
C MET A 160 -16.12 -8.98 4.22
N ALA A 161 -16.34 -7.89 3.49
CA ALA A 161 -17.49 -7.00 3.61
C ALA A 161 -17.86 -6.39 2.25
N GLN A 162 -19.12 -5.99 2.10
CA GLN A 162 -19.59 -5.28 0.90
C GLN A 162 -19.52 -3.76 1.11
N ARG A 163 -18.97 -3.04 0.12
CA ARG A 163 -18.86 -1.57 0.07
C ARG A 163 -18.95 -1.10 -1.37
N ASN A 164 -19.36 0.14 -1.62
CA ASN A 164 -19.28 0.70 -2.97
C ASN A 164 -17.85 0.52 -3.49
N SER A 165 -17.74 -0.02 -4.71
CA SER A 165 -16.51 -0.48 -5.38
C SER A 165 -15.83 -1.77 -4.85
N GLN A 166 -16.36 -2.44 -3.84
CA GLN A 166 -15.85 -3.70 -3.27
C GLN A 166 -16.92 -4.80 -3.24
N ALA A 167 -16.59 -5.99 -3.74
CA ALA A 167 -17.45 -7.17 -3.67
C ALA A 167 -16.67 -8.37 -3.14
N SER A 168 -16.93 -8.78 -1.91
CA SER A 168 -16.35 -9.97 -1.31
C SER A 168 -17.05 -11.22 -1.86
N VAL A 169 -16.39 -11.96 -2.74
CA VAL A 169 -16.83 -13.25 -3.28
C VAL A 169 -15.79 -14.30 -2.89
N PRO A 170 -15.90 -14.93 -1.71
CA PRO A 170 -14.75 -15.51 -1.02
C PRO A 170 -14.41 -16.93 -1.51
N PHE A 171 -14.20 -17.06 -2.82
CA PHE A 171 -13.64 -18.22 -3.49
C PHE A 171 -12.27 -17.87 -4.07
N ALA A 172 -11.27 -18.70 -3.80
CA ALA A 172 -9.92 -18.51 -4.30
C ALA A 172 -9.35 -19.77 -4.94
N ILE A 173 -8.45 -19.59 -5.92
CA ILE A 173 -7.63 -20.64 -6.53
C ILE A 173 -6.18 -20.44 -6.09
N SER A 174 -5.55 -21.53 -5.64
CA SER A 174 -4.13 -21.58 -5.30
C SER A 174 -3.32 -22.22 -6.42
N SER A 175 -2.11 -21.70 -6.66
CA SER A 175 -1.13 -22.33 -7.55
C SER A 175 -0.68 -23.73 -7.09
N LEU A 176 -1.00 -24.14 -5.86
CA LEU A 176 -0.77 -25.50 -5.36
C LEU A 176 -1.81 -26.52 -5.86
N GLY A 177 -2.76 -26.11 -6.70
CA GLY A 177 -3.72 -27.03 -7.35
C GLY A 177 -4.98 -27.28 -6.52
N TYR A 178 -5.41 -26.31 -5.71
CA TYR A 178 -6.67 -26.38 -4.98
C TYR A 178 -7.50 -25.09 -5.12
N GLY A 179 -8.81 -25.25 -4.99
CA GLY A 179 -9.76 -24.14 -4.81
C GLY A 179 -10.34 -24.15 -3.40
N PHE A 180 -10.60 -22.98 -2.83
CA PHE A 180 -11.12 -22.81 -1.48
C PHE A 180 -12.26 -21.79 -1.48
N LEU A 181 -13.45 -22.21 -1.06
CA LEU A 181 -14.60 -21.36 -0.78
C LEU A 181 -14.80 -21.23 0.73
N TRP A 182 -14.73 -20.00 1.24
CA TRP A 182 -15.26 -19.68 2.57
C TRP A 182 -16.78 -19.55 2.50
N ASN A 183 -17.50 -20.62 2.85
CA ASN A 183 -18.96 -20.69 2.71
C ASN A 183 -19.67 -20.10 3.93
N ASN A 184 -19.35 -18.84 4.26
CA ASN A 184 -19.90 -18.16 5.43
C ASN A 184 -20.10 -16.66 5.14
N PRO A 185 -21.34 -16.13 5.22
CA PRO A 185 -21.66 -14.75 4.85
C PRO A 185 -21.34 -13.72 5.94
N ALA A 186 -20.74 -14.12 7.06
CA ALA A 186 -20.37 -13.21 8.14
C ALA A 186 -19.39 -12.14 7.66
N ILE A 187 -19.50 -10.95 8.24
CA ILE A 187 -18.50 -9.90 8.12
C ILE A 187 -17.22 -10.38 8.78
N GLY A 188 -16.08 -10.15 8.14
CA GLY A 188 -14.82 -10.65 8.66
C GLY A 188 -13.61 -10.30 7.81
N ARG A 189 -12.61 -11.18 7.82
CA ARG A 189 -11.31 -10.95 7.16
C ARG A 189 -10.74 -12.23 6.57
N ALA A 190 -10.03 -12.11 5.46
CA ALA A 190 -9.19 -13.15 4.89
C ALA A 190 -7.76 -12.63 4.78
N VAL A 191 -6.82 -13.28 5.47
CA VAL A 191 -5.39 -12.91 5.47
C VAL A 191 -4.63 -14.05 4.83
N PHE A 192 -3.98 -13.80 3.69
CA PHE A 192 -3.15 -14.79 2.99
C PHE A 192 -1.68 -14.61 3.38
N GLY A 193 -1.39 -14.51 4.67
CA GLY A 193 -0.05 -14.21 5.17
C GLY A 193 0.99 -15.26 4.76
N LYS A 194 2.24 -14.83 4.54
CA LYS A 194 3.36 -15.74 4.26
C LYS A 194 3.73 -16.65 5.44
N ASN A 195 3.27 -16.29 6.64
CA ASN A 195 3.46 -17.04 7.88
C ASN A 195 2.23 -17.90 8.24
N VAL A 196 1.03 -17.39 7.98
CA VAL A 196 -0.23 -18.07 8.28
C VAL A 196 -1.32 -17.53 7.35
N THR A 197 -2.15 -18.43 6.83
CA THR A 197 -3.40 -18.04 6.16
C THR A 197 -4.52 -18.12 7.17
N SER A 198 -5.37 -17.09 7.28
CA SER A 198 -6.49 -17.10 8.22
C SER A 198 -7.76 -16.48 7.66
N PHE A 199 -8.90 -17.09 7.99
CA PHE A 199 -10.23 -16.57 7.72
C PHE A 199 -10.94 -16.31 9.04
N GLU A 200 -11.57 -15.15 9.16
CA GLU A 200 -12.32 -14.75 10.33
C GLU A 200 -13.77 -14.46 9.96
N GLY A 201 -14.70 -14.91 10.80
CA GLY A 201 -16.08 -14.44 10.82
C GLY A 201 -16.37 -13.83 12.19
N TYR A 202 -16.70 -12.54 12.23
CA TYR A 202 -16.87 -11.81 13.49
C TYR A 202 -18.07 -12.27 14.30
N ALA A 203 -19.09 -12.82 13.66
CA ALA A 203 -20.19 -13.50 14.33
C ALA A 203 -20.69 -14.65 13.46
N THR A 204 -20.59 -15.89 13.93
CA THR A 204 -21.13 -17.06 13.22
C THR A 204 -21.39 -18.23 14.16
N LYS A 205 -22.21 -19.17 13.71
CA LYS A 205 -22.60 -20.37 14.48
C LYS A 205 -21.74 -21.60 14.17
N ALA A 206 -21.10 -21.61 13.01
CA ALA A 206 -20.28 -22.73 12.55
C ALA A 206 -19.19 -22.25 11.58
N LEU A 207 -18.10 -22.99 11.55
CA LEU A 207 -17.17 -23.03 10.44
C LEU A 207 -17.82 -23.78 9.29
N ASP A 208 -17.73 -23.25 8.08
CA ASP A 208 -18.17 -23.92 6.85
C ASP A 208 -17.30 -23.45 5.67
N TYR A 209 -16.57 -24.38 5.08
CA TYR A 209 -15.80 -24.13 3.86
C TYR A 209 -15.86 -25.33 2.93
N TRP A 210 -15.59 -25.08 1.65
CA TRP A 210 -15.51 -26.10 0.62
C TRP A 210 -14.14 -26.04 -0.04
N VAL A 211 -13.52 -27.19 -0.21
CA VAL A 211 -12.17 -27.34 -0.79
C VAL A 211 -12.21 -28.37 -1.91
N VAL A 212 -11.59 -28.04 -3.04
CA VAL A 212 -11.50 -28.90 -4.22
C VAL A 212 -10.05 -29.00 -4.68
N VAL A 213 -9.66 -30.14 -5.22
CA VAL A 213 -8.37 -30.33 -5.90
C VAL A 213 -8.61 -30.57 -7.38
N GLY A 214 -7.81 -29.91 -8.22
CA GLY A 214 -7.82 -30.11 -9.67
C GLY A 214 -6.42 -29.95 -10.24
N ASP A 215 -6.20 -30.54 -11.42
CA ASP A 215 -4.88 -30.50 -12.07
C ASP A 215 -4.68 -29.17 -12.84
N THR A 216 -5.78 -28.46 -13.13
CA THR A 216 -5.76 -27.16 -13.81
C THR A 216 -6.70 -26.16 -13.13
N PRO A 217 -6.47 -24.84 -13.29
CA PRO A 217 -7.38 -23.79 -12.82
C PRO A 217 -8.80 -23.94 -13.38
N ALA A 218 -8.92 -24.39 -14.64
CA ALA A 218 -10.19 -24.66 -15.29
C ALA A 218 -10.99 -25.74 -14.56
N GLU A 219 -10.38 -26.89 -14.26
CA GLU A 219 -11.05 -27.97 -13.50
C GLU A 219 -11.57 -27.48 -12.14
N ILE A 220 -10.80 -26.64 -11.45
CA ILE A 220 -11.14 -26.09 -10.13
C ILE A 220 -12.35 -25.15 -10.23
N SER A 221 -12.29 -24.18 -11.16
CA SER A 221 -13.35 -23.19 -11.35
C SER A 221 -14.65 -23.81 -11.87
N GLU A 222 -14.58 -24.76 -12.82
CA GLU A 222 -15.76 -25.48 -13.29
C GLU A 222 -16.39 -26.33 -12.18
N SER A 223 -15.58 -26.88 -11.26
CA SER A 223 -16.08 -27.60 -10.08
C SER A 223 -16.78 -26.67 -9.09
N TYR A 224 -16.27 -25.45 -8.91
CA TYR A 224 -16.93 -24.41 -8.12
C TYR A 224 -18.27 -23.98 -8.73
N ALA A 225 -18.31 -23.79 -10.05
CA ALA A 225 -19.52 -23.43 -10.77
C ALA A 225 -20.60 -24.52 -10.68
N LYS A 226 -20.22 -25.81 -10.68
CA LYS A 226 -21.17 -26.94 -10.50
C LYS A 226 -21.85 -26.97 -9.14
N VAL A 227 -21.26 -26.38 -8.10
CA VAL A 227 -21.81 -26.38 -6.73
C VAL A 227 -22.44 -25.06 -6.32
N THR A 228 -22.14 -23.96 -7.04
CA THR A 228 -22.67 -22.62 -6.77
C THR A 228 -23.59 -22.06 -7.86
N GLY A 229 -23.61 -22.69 -9.03
CA GLY A 229 -24.39 -22.34 -10.23
C GLY A 229 -23.55 -21.67 -11.31
N THR A 230 -24.01 -21.73 -12.56
CA THR A 230 -23.44 -21.00 -13.71
C THR A 230 -24.29 -19.79 -14.06
N VAL A 231 -23.74 -18.84 -14.82
CA VAL A 231 -24.55 -17.76 -15.40
C VAL A 231 -25.58 -18.32 -16.39
N PRO A 232 -26.76 -17.70 -16.57
CA PRO A 232 -27.61 -17.99 -17.72
C PRO A 232 -26.89 -17.63 -19.03
N MET A 233 -27.45 -17.97 -20.19
CA MET A 233 -26.88 -17.51 -21.46
C MET A 233 -27.07 -15.99 -21.59
N MET A 234 -26.01 -15.28 -21.99
CA MET A 234 -26.05 -13.83 -22.19
C MET A 234 -27.02 -13.49 -23.35
N PRO A 235 -27.98 -12.56 -23.18
CA PRO A 235 -28.83 -12.12 -24.27
C PRO A 235 -28.05 -11.35 -25.33
N GLU A 236 -28.55 -11.32 -26.56
CA GLU A 236 -27.84 -10.70 -27.70
C GLU A 236 -27.52 -9.21 -27.49
N TYR A 237 -28.43 -8.45 -26.88
CA TYR A 237 -28.19 -7.04 -26.54
C TYR A 237 -27.12 -6.83 -25.45
N GLY A 238 -26.74 -7.90 -24.73
CA GLY A 238 -25.62 -7.89 -23.79
C GLY A 238 -24.25 -7.98 -24.46
N LEU A 239 -24.19 -8.31 -25.75
CA LEU A 239 -22.94 -8.48 -26.48
C LEU A 239 -22.43 -7.19 -27.11
N GLY A 240 -23.30 -6.22 -27.43
CA GLY A 240 -22.90 -4.95 -28.06
C GLY A 240 -22.51 -3.85 -27.07
N PHE A 241 -22.71 -2.61 -27.50
CA PHE A 241 -22.36 -1.41 -26.75
C PHE A 241 -23.51 -0.86 -25.91
N TRP A 242 -23.21 -0.50 -24.65
CA TRP A 242 -24.15 0.07 -23.68
C TRP A 242 -23.82 1.54 -23.40
N GLN A 243 -24.76 2.44 -23.71
CA GLN A 243 -24.64 3.88 -23.46
C GLN A 243 -25.30 4.28 -22.14
N CYS A 244 -24.55 4.97 -21.28
CA CYS A 244 -25.03 5.54 -20.01
C CYS A 244 -24.26 6.81 -19.66
N LYS A 245 -24.82 7.61 -18.77
CA LYS A 245 -24.13 8.67 -18.01
C LYS A 245 -24.89 8.93 -16.70
N LEU A 246 -24.29 9.65 -15.78
CA LEU A 246 -25.02 10.30 -14.68
C LEU A 246 -25.27 11.76 -15.08
N ARG A 247 -26.50 12.14 -15.47
CA ARG A 247 -27.65 11.30 -15.82
C ARG A 247 -28.45 11.88 -16.98
N TYR A 248 -29.20 11.04 -17.70
CA TYR A 248 -30.25 11.53 -18.59
C TYR A 248 -31.47 11.91 -17.75
N GLU A 249 -31.79 13.20 -17.69
CA GLU A 249 -32.77 13.74 -16.75
C GLU A 249 -34.21 13.62 -17.26
N THR A 250 -34.40 13.56 -18.58
CA THR A 250 -35.74 13.57 -19.20
C THR A 250 -35.88 12.52 -20.28
N GLN A 251 -37.13 12.16 -20.57
CA GLN A 251 -37.48 11.27 -21.67
C GLN A 251 -36.94 11.74 -23.03
N GLU A 252 -37.03 13.04 -23.33
CA GLU A 252 -36.56 13.55 -24.62
C GLU A 252 -35.04 13.48 -24.73
N GLU A 253 -34.30 13.75 -23.65
CA GLU A 253 -32.83 13.63 -23.66
C GLU A 253 -32.37 12.20 -23.99
N VAL A 254 -33.05 11.18 -23.44
CA VAL A 254 -32.79 9.76 -23.76
C VAL A 254 -33.04 9.48 -25.25
N LEU A 255 -34.17 9.95 -25.78
CA LEU A 255 -34.54 9.75 -27.19
C LEU A 255 -33.62 10.51 -28.14
N GLU A 256 -33.22 11.73 -27.82
CA GLU A 256 -32.26 12.52 -28.58
C GLU A 256 -30.93 11.77 -28.73
N VAL A 257 -30.39 11.23 -27.63
CA VAL A 257 -29.15 10.44 -27.66
C VAL A 257 -29.33 9.17 -28.49
N ALA A 258 -30.42 8.43 -28.30
CA ALA A 258 -30.69 7.21 -29.06
C ALA A 258 -30.83 7.47 -30.57
N ARG A 259 -31.58 8.51 -30.95
CA ARG A 259 -31.73 8.97 -32.34
C ARG A 259 -30.40 9.43 -32.91
N GLU A 260 -29.56 10.10 -32.12
CA GLU A 260 -28.26 10.58 -32.56
C GLU A 260 -27.28 9.44 -32.86
N TYR A 261 -27.25 8.40 -32.02
CA TYR A 261 -26.51 7.17 -32.33
C TYR A 261 -26.96 6.57 -33.67
N ARG A 262 -28.27 6.50 -33.91
CA ARG A 262 -28.83 5.98 -35.17
C ARG A 262 -28.55 6.88 -36.37
N ARG A 263 -28.66 8.20 -36.22
CA ARG A 263 -28.33 9.20 -37.25
C ARG A 263 -26.87 9.14 -37.67
N ARG A 264 -25.96 8.83 -36.74
CA ARG A 264 -24.52 8.66 -36.98
C ARG A 264 -24.11 7.26 -37.41
N GLU A 265 -25.06 6.33 -37.55
CA GLU A 265 -24.82 4.92 -37.88
C GLU A 265 -23.83 4.24 -36.92
N LEU A 266 -23.94 4.57 -35.63
CA LEU A 266 -23.11 3.98 -34.57
C LEU A 266 -23.81 2.77 -33.94
N PRO A 267 -23.07 1.67 -33.66
CA PRO A 267 -23.59 0.55 -32.90
C PRO A 267 -24.03 0.98 -31.49
N ILE A 268 -25.22 0.54 -31.11
CA ILE A 268 -25.79 0.68 -29.76
C ILE A 268 -26.86 -0.40 -29.60
N ASP A 269 -26.76 -1.16 -28.53
CA ASP A 269 -27.71 -2.22 -28.19
C ASP A 269 -28.57 -1.84 -26.99
N LEU A 270 -28.02 -1.06 -26.07
CA LEU A 270 -28.67 -0.75 -24.81
C LEU A 270 -28.40 0.70 -24.39
N ILE A 271 -29.43 1.39 -23.94
CA ILE A 271 -29.34 2.71 -23.32
C ILE A 271 -29.90 2.66 -21.90
N VAL A 272 -29.38 3.49 -21.01
CA VAL A 272 -29.65 3.41 -19.58
C VAL A 272 -30.21 4.70 -19.04
N ILE A 273 -31.27 4.61 -18.23
CA ILE A 273 -31.75 5.71 -17.37
C ILE A 273 -31.23 5.47 -15.96
N ASP A 274 -30.43 6.42 -15.48
CA ASP A 274 -29.78 6.40 -14.16
C ASP A 274 -30.76 6.77 -13.03
N PHE A 275 -30.26 6.87 -11.81
CA PHE A 275 -30.98 7.17 -10.57
C PHE A 275 -31.76 8.51 -10.59
N PHE A 276 -32.64 8.68 -9.60
CA PHE A 276 -33.51 9.87 -9.43
C PHE A 276 -34.40 10.20 -10.64
N HIS A 277 -34.77 9.20 -11.45
CA HIS A 277 -35.85 9.33 -12.44
C HIS A 277 -37.25 9.07 -11.84
N TRP A 278 -37.32 8.84 -10.52
CA TRP A 278 -38.53 8.60 -9.76
C TRP A 278 -38.94 9.82 -8.94
N PRO A 279 -40.22 9.93 -8.52
CA PRO A 279 -40.66 11.04 -7.66
C PRO A 279 -40.03 11.02 -6.26
N MET A 280 -39.76 9.83 -5.74
CA MET A 280 -39.23 9.60 -4.39
C MET A 280 -38.58 8.21 -4.33
N GLN A 281 -37.50 8.09 -3.56
CA GLN A 281 -36.84 6.81 -3.32
C GLN A 281 -37.81 5.81 -2.69
N GLY A 282 -37.86 4.59 -3.24
CA GLY A 282 -38.76 3.52 -2.81
C GLY A 282 -40.13 3.53 -3.48
N GLU A 283 -40.39 4.41 -4.45
CA GLU A 283 -41.63 4.34 -5.25
C GLU A 283 -41.51 3.46 -6.50
N TRP A 284 -40.29 3.27 -7.01
CA TRP A 284 -39.96 2.43 -8.17
C TRP A 284 -40.92 2.63 -9.36
N LYS A 285 -41.07 3.88 -9.77
CA LYS A 285 -41.82 4.30 -10.97
C LYS A 285 -41.19 5.57 -11.54
N PHE A 286 -41.40 5.84 -12.82
CA PHE A 286 -41.02 7.10 -13.44
C PHE A 286 -41.76 8.31 -12.83
N ASP A 287 -41.05 9.43 -12.69
CA ASP A 287 -41.66 10.72 -12.44
C ASP A 287 -42.24 11.29 -13.74
N SER A 288 -43.57 11.43 -13.76
CA SER A 288 -44.31 11.95 -14.91
C SER A 288 -43.94 13.39 -15.30
N ALA A 289 -43.32 14.17 -14.40
CA ALA A 289 -42.86 15.51 -14.72
C ALA A 289 -41.67 15.50 -15.71
N HIS A 290 -40.82 14.48 -15.62
CA HIS A 290 -39.60 14.34 -16.42
C HIS A 290 -39.73 13.26 -17.52
N PHE A 291 -40.58 12.28 -17.29
CA PHE A 291 -40.89 11.16 -18.19
C PHE A 291 -42.41 11.08 -18.42
N PRO A 292 -42.99 12.00 -19.22
CA PRO A 292 -44.44 12.15 -19.35
C PRO A 292 -45.13 11.00 -20.09
N ASP A 293 -44.44 10.29 -21.00
CA ASP A 293 -44.97 9.11 -21.70
C ASP A 293 -43.89 8.02 -21.86
N PRO A 294 -43.56 7.29 -20.78
CA PRO A 294 -42.55 6.24 -20.83
C PRO A 294 -42.93 5.11 -21.79
N ASP A 295 -44.22 4.89 -22.03
CA ASP A 295 -44.70 3.85 -22.94
C ASP A 295 -44.36 4.21 -24.40
N ALA A 296 -44.48 5.48 -24.79
CA ALA A 296 -44.00 5.95 -26.10
C ALA A 296 -42.48 5.86 -26.23
N MET A 297 -41.72 6.26 -25.20
CA MET A 297 -40.27 6.14 -25.19
C MET A 297 -39.80 4.69 -25.39
N ILE A 298 -40.40 3.74 -24.66
CA ILE A 298 -40.07 2.31 -24.77
C ILE A 298 -40.42 1.76 -26.16
N ARG A 299 -41.57 2.16 -26.73
CA ARG A 299 -41.94 1.76 -28.10
C ARG A 299 -40.93 2.27 -29.13
N GLU A 300 -40.54 3.54 -29.04
CA GLU A 300 -39.60 4.14 -29.98
C GLU A 300 -38.21 3.51 -29.85
N LEU A 301 -37.68 3.31 -28.63
CA LEU A 301 -36.40 2.64 -28.42
C LEU A 301 -36.39 1.22 -29.03
N ARG A 302 -37.50 0.49 -28.93
CA ARG A 302 -37.66 -0.83 -29.58
C ARG A 302 -37.68 -0.75 -31.10
N GLU A 303 -38.35 0.24 -31.68
CA GLU A 303 -38.32 0.50 -33.14
C GLU A 303 -36.89 0.82 -33.60
N LEU A 304 -36.13 1.55 -32.77
CA LEU A 304 -34.71 1.79 -32.95
C LEU A 304 -33.85 0.57 -32.61
N LYS A 305 -34.40 -0.57 -32.17
CA LYS A 305 -33.66 -1.77 -31.74
C LYS A 305 -32.64 -1.48 -30.63
N ILE A 306 -33.03 -0.69 -29.64
CA ILE A 306 -32.23 -0.36 -28.46
C ILE A 306 -33.04 -0.82 -27.24
N GLU A 307 -32.44 -1.67 -26.42
CA GLU A 307 -33.03 -2.05 -25.14
C GLU A 307 -32.87 -0.93 -24.11
N LEU A 308 -33.87 -0.78 -23.25
CA LEU A 308 -33.83 0.18 -22.16
C LEU A 308 -33.51 -0.54 -20.85
N MET A 309 -32.50 -0.06 -20.14
CA MET A 309 -32.25 -0.40 -18.74
C MET A 309 -32.61 0.76 -17.83
N VAL A 310 -33.20 0.47 -16.66
CA VAL A 310 -33.55 1.48 -15.65
C VAL A 310 -32.88 1.17 -14.33
N SER A 311 -32.38 2.22 -13.66
CA SER A 311 -31.86 2.14 -12.30
C SER A 311 -32.95 1.71 -11.31
N ILE A 312 -32.58 0.89 -10.34
CA ILE A 312 -33.38 0.52 -9.18
C ILE A 312 -32.47 0.69 -7.97
N TRP A 313 -32.90 1.58 -7.07
CA TRP A 313 -32.28 1.69 -5.75
C TRP A 313 -33.08 0.87 -4.72
N PRO A 314 -32.40 0.18 -3.78
CA PRO A 314 -33.02 -0.57 -2.70
C PRO A 314 -33.50 0.35 -1.56
N THR A 315 -33.32 1.66 -1.68
CA THR A 315 -33.67 2.67 -0.67
C THR A 315 -35.15 3.00 -0.69
N ILE A 316 -35.69 3.27 0.50
CA ILE A 316 -37.06 3.75 0.70
C ILE A 316 -37.01 4.96 1.62
N ASP A 317 -37.35 6.13 1.08
CA ASP A 317 -37.48 7.35 1.88
C ASP A 317 -38.70 7.23 2.81
N LYS A 318 -38.57 7.74 4.04
CA LYS A 318 -39.67 7.71 5.04
C LYS A 318 -40.95 8.42 4.57
N ARG A 319 -40.86 9.31 3.59
CA ARG A 319 -41.99 10.04 2.98
C ARG A 319 -42.61 9.28 1.81
N SER A 320 -41.98 8.21 1.32
CA SER A 320 -42.51 7.38 0.24
C SER A 320 -43.84 6.75 0.64
N GLN A 321 -44.77 6.68 -0.33
CA GLN A 321 -46.05 6.00 -0.13
C GLN A 321 -45.91 4.51 0.23
N ASN A 322 -44.78 3.87 -0.10
CA ASN A 322 -44.54 2.46 0.19
C ASN A 322 -43.89 2.26 1.58
N TYR A 323 -43.32 3.30 2.22
CA TYR A 323 -42.56 3.15 3.46
C TYR A 323 -43.39 2.58 4.61
N GLN A 324 -44.57 3.15 4.85
CA GLN A 324 -45.41 2.77 5.98
C GLN A 324 -45.82 1.29 5.90
N GLU A 325 -46.26 0.83 4.72
CA GLU A 325 -46.64 -0.57 4.50
C GLU A 325 -45.44 -1.51 4.69
N MET A 326 -44.28 -1.17 4.10
CA MET A 326 -43.08 -2.00 4.22
C MET A 326 -42.57 -2.06 5.66
N MET A 327 -42.69 -0.95 6.41
CA MET A 327 -42.35 -0.89 7.82
C MET A 327 -43.28 -1.79 8.66
N GLU A 328 -44.59 -1.71 8.44
CA GLU A 328 -45.60 -2.51 9.15
C GLU A 328 -45.45 -4.01 8.89
N ARG A 329 -45.07 -4.38 7.66
CA ARG A 329 -44.86 -5.79 7.27
C ARG A 329 -43.47 -6.33 7.60
N GLY A 330 -42.55 -5.48 8.09
CA GLY A 330 -41.19 -5.89 8.42
C GLY A 330 -40.32 -6.19 7.19
N TYR A 331 -40.54 -5.48 6.08
CA TYR A 331 -39.79 -5.63 4.82
C TYR A 331 -38.55 -4.74 4.73
N LEU A 332 -38.32 -3.88 5.73
CA LEU A 332 -37.20 -2.94 5.78
C LEU A 332 -36.12 -3.43 6.73
N VAL A 333 -34.86 -3.19 6.35
CA VAL A 333 -33.69 -3.36 7.22
C VAL A 333 -33.90 -2.60 8.54
N ARG A 334 -33.41 -3.18 9.63
CA ARG A 334 -33.50 -2.61 10.98
C ARG A 334 -32.17 -2.02 11.41
N THR A 335 -32.26 -0.91 12.14
CA THR A 335 -31.14 -0.29 12.85
C THR A 335 -31.22 -0.72 14.32
N GLU A 336 -30.15 -1.30 14.85
CA GLU A 336 -30.08 -1.84 16.22
C GLU A 336 -30.04 -0.73 17.27
N ARG A 337 -29.43 0.41 16.95
CA ARG A 337 -29.26 1.57 17.82
C ARG A 337 -29.35 2.86 17.00
N GLY A 338 -29.97 3.89 17.60
CA GLY A 338 -30.07 5.21 16.99
C GLY A 338 -31.30 5.38 16.11
N ILE A 339 -31.23 6.35 15.19
CA ILE A 339 -32.34 6.66 14.27
C ILE A 339 -32.42 5.58 13.20
N ARG A 340 -33.64 5.19 12.83
CA ARG A 340 -33.89 4.25 11.73
C ARG A 340 -33.71 4.94 10.37
N THR A 341 -32.46 5.28 10.08
CA THR A 341 -31.98 5.76 8.78
C THR A 341 -30.73 4.94 8.45
N ASN A 342 -30.66 4.37 7.25
CA ASN A 342 -29.53 3.57 6.79
C ASN A 342 -28.65 4.35 5.82
N PHE A 343 -29.27 5.22 5.03
CA PHE A 343 -28.61 6.05 4.02
C PHE A 343 -29.31 7.41 3.92
N ASP A 344 -28.53 8.49 3.82
CA ASP A 344 -29.00 9.88 3.91
C ASP A 344 -28.82 10.69 2.61
N PHE A 345 -28.52 10.03 1.49
CA PHE A 345 -28.46 10.67 0.17
C PHE A 345 -29.86 10.87 -0.43
N GLY A 346 -30.19 12.11 -0.82
CA GLY A 346 -31.49 12.44 -1.41
C GLY A 346 -32.69 12.33 -0.46
N GLY A 347 -32.47 12.08 0.83
CA GLY A 347 -33.51 11.93 1.84
C GLY A 347 -33.14 10.99 2.99
N GLU A 348 -34.00 10.86 4.00
CA GLU A 348 -33.80 9.89 5.08
C GLU A 348 -34.34 8.52 4.66
N THR A 349 -33.46 7.61 4.27
CA THR A 349 -33.88 6.33 3.69
C THR A 349 -33.52 5.12 4.53
N VAL A 350 -34.25 4.03 4.31
CA VAL A 350 -34.02 2.70 4.88
C VAL A 350 -33.99 1.72 3.70
N TYR A 351 -33.10 0.73 3.74
CA TYR A 351 -33.07 -0.30 2.71
C TYR A 351 -34.23 -1.30 2.87
N TYR A 352 -34.75 -1.82 1.77
CA TYR A 352 -35.53 -3.06 1.85
C TYR A 352 -34.62 -4.23 2.19
N ASP A 353 -35.16 -5.23 2.85
CA ASP A 353 -34.43 -6.40 3.31
C ASP A 353 -34.44 -7.49 2.23
N SER A 354 -33.39 -7.58 1.41
CA SER A 354 -33.32 -8.58 0.35
C SER A 354 -33.30 -10.02 0.87
N THR A 355 -32.92 -10.24 2.13
CA THR A 355 -32.91 -11.58 2.73
C THR A 355 -34.32 -12.06 3.09
N ASN A 356 -35.30 -11.15 3.17
CA ASN A 356 -36.70 -11.47 3.41
C ASN A 356 -37.43 -11.82 2.10
N PRO A 357 -37.90 -13.07 1.90
CA PRO A 357 -38.59 -13.47 0.67
C PRO A 357 -39.82 -12.62 0.32
N ASP A 358 -40.57 -12.19 1.32
CA ASP A 358 -41.78 -11.38 1.11
C ASP A 358 -41.43 -9.94 0.70
N ALA A 359 -40.33 -9.40 1.22
CA ALA A 359 -39.82 -8.09 0.81
C ALA A 359 -39.32 -8.12 -0.64
N ARG A 360 -38.59 -9.18 -1.04
CA ARG A 360 -38.19 -9.38 -2.45
C ARG A 360 -39.40 -9.40 -3.36
N LYS A 361 -40.42 -10.21 -3.02
CA LYS A 361 -41.66 -10.27 -3.78
C LYS A 361 -42.32 -8.89 -3.90
N TYR A 362 -42.40 -8.14 -2.81
CA TYR A 362 -43.01 -6.81 -2.80
C TYR A 362 -42.29 -5.84 -3.75
N VAL A 363 -40.95 -5.77 -3.68
CA VAL A 363 -40.15 -4.89 -4.55
C VAL A 363 -40.27 -5.31 -6.01
N TRP A 364 -40.19 -6.61 -6.30
CA TRP A 364 -40.40 -7.11 -7.66
C TRP A 364 -41.80 -6.75 -8.19
N ASP A 365 -42.86 -6.94 -7.41
CA ASP A 365 -44.22 -6.64 -7.87
C ASP A 365 -44.38 -5.14 -8.23
N LYS A 366 -43.73 -4.23 -7.50
CA LYS A 366 -43.69 -2.79 -7.82
C LYS A 366 -42.91 -2.51 -9.11
N ALA A 367 -41.69 -3.03 -9.22
CA ALA A 367 -40.88 -2.88 -10.42
C ALA A 367 -41.55 -3.51 -11.66
N LYS A 368 -42.25 -4.63 -11.46
CA LYS A 368 -43.04 -5.31 -12.49
C LYS A 368 -44.15 -4.40 -12.99
N GLN A 369 -44.95 -3.87 -12.08
CA GLN A 369 -46.09 -3.01 -12.39
C GLN A 369 -45.66 -1.76 -13.18
N HIS A 370 -44.56 -1.13 -12.78
CA HIS A 370 -44.19 0.19 -13.28
C HIS A 370 -43.15 0.19 -14.41
N TYR A 371 -42.37 -0.89 -14.58
CA TYR A 371 -41.33 -0.99 -15.60
C TYR A 371 -41.47 -2.25 -16.46
N TYR A 372 -41.46 -3.45 -15.86
CA TYR A 372 -41.42 -4.71 -16.62
C TYR A 372 -42.65 -4.90 -17.52
N ALA A 373 -43.85 -4.63 -16.98
CA ALA A 373 -45.11 -4.75 -17.72
C ALA A 373 -45.21 -3.77 -18.89
N LYS A 374 -44.47 -2.64 -18.83
CA LYS A 374 -44.34 -1.67 -19.92
C LYS A 374 -43.35 -2.10 -20.99
N GLY A 375 -42.51 -3.09 -20.68
CA GLY A 375 -41.62 -3.71 -21.64
C GLY A 375 -40.13 -3.56 -21.38
N ILE A 376 -39.73 -2.98 -20.26
CA ILE A 376 -38.32 -2.94 -19.82
C ILE A 376 -37.90 -4.35 -19.37
N LYS A 377 -36.74 -4.83 -19.85
CA LYS A 377 -36.28 -6.21 -19.68
C LYS A 377 -34.93 -6.33 -18.97
N VAL A 378 -34.33 -5.21 -18.60
CA VAL A 378 -33.01 -5.14 -17.94
C VAL A 378 -33.09 -4.11 -16.83
N PHE A 379 -32.58 -4.46 -15.65
CA PHE A 379 -32.55 -3.56 -14.50
C PHE A 379 -31.11 -3.32 -14.05
N TRP A 380 -30.84 -2.07 -13.68
CA TRP A 380 -29.62 -1.69 -13.00
C TRP A 380 -29.91 -1.64 -11.50
N LEU A 381 -29.57 -2.72 -10.81
CA LEU A 381 -29.74 -2.87 -9.37
C LEU A 381 -28.52 -2.26 -8.67
N ASP A 382 -28.59 -0.95 -8.53
CA ASP A 382 -27.55 -0.14 -7.93
C ASP A 382 -27.63 -0.16 -6.40
N GLU A 383 -26.60 0.34 -5.71
CA GLU A 383 -26.51 0.32 -4.23
C GLU A 383 -26.64 -1.08 -3.63
N ALA A 384 -26.05 -2.08 -4.28
CA ALA A 384 -26.32 -3.49 -4.03
C ALA A 384 -25.61 -4.08 -2.79
N GLU A 385 -24.73 -3.34 -2.14
CA GLU A 385 -23.94 -3.82 -1.00
C GLU A 385 -24.77 -4.20 0.25
N PRO A 386 -25.67 -3.34 0.80
CA PRO A 386 -26.05 -1.98 0.38
C PRO A 386 -25.19 -0.86 1.00
N GLU A 387 -25.14 0.32 0.36
CA GLU A 387 -24.25 1.44 0.72
C GLU A 387 -24.71 2.23 1.95
N TYR A 388 -24.40 1.72 3.14
CA TYR A 388 -24.66 2.49 4.35
C TYR A 388 -23.87 3.81 4.39
N SER A 389 -24.52 4.92 4.80
CA SER A 389 -23.82 6.19 5.08
C SER A 389 -22.68 6.00 6.09
N VAL A 390 -22.86 5.05 7.01
CA VAL A 390 -21.83 4.58 7.93
C VAL A 390 -21.85 3.06 7.94
N TYR A 391 -20.78 2.43 7.49
CA TYR A 391 -20.63 0.97 7.45
C TYR A 391 -20.34 0.35 8.83
N ASP A 392 -21.21 0.60 9.80
CA ASP A 392 -21.23 0.00 11.14
C ASP A 392 -22.08 -1.27 11.09
N PHE A 393 -21.50 -2.35 10.54
CA PHE A 393 -22.23 -3.60 10.27
C PHE A 393 -22.85 -4.26 11.51
N ASP A 394 -22.40 -3.92 12.72
CA ASP A 394 -22.99 -4.37 13.98
C ASP A 394 -24.29 -3.63 14.34
N ASN A 395 -24.55 -2.49 13.70
CA ASN A 395 -25.71 -1.66 13.94
C ASN A 395 -26.90 -1.98 13.01
N TYR A 396 -26.77 -2.94 12.11
CA TYR A 396 -27.82 -3.33 11.16
C TYR A 396 -28.26 -4.77 11.34
N ARG A 397 -29.53 -5.03 11.02
CA ARG A 397 -30.13 -6.36 11.08
C ARG A 397 -31.04 -6.61 9.90
N TYR A 398 -30.82 -7.77 9.27
CA TYR A 398 -31.67 -8.37 8.26
C TYR A 398 -32.63 -9.41 8.88
N HIS A 399 -33.53 -9.93 8.05
CA HIS A 399 -34.44 -11.00 8.37
C HIS A 399 -33.66 -12.29 8.65
N ALA A 400 -32.65 -12.58 7.83
CA ALA A 400 -31.78 -13.74 8.02
C ALA A 400 -30.89 -13.65 9.29
N GLY A 401 -30.67 -12.46 9.86
CA GLY A 401 -29.84 -12.30 11.06
C GLY A 401 -29.21 -10.90 11.19
N PRO A 402 -28.38 -10.69 12.23
CA PRO A 402 -27.55 -9.50 12.34
C PRO A 402 -26.63 -9.37 11.12
N THR A 403 -26.37 -8.15 10.64
CA THR A 403 -25.52 -7.94 9.47
C THR A 403 -24.07 -8.42 9.72
N LEU A 404 -23.55 -8.38 10.95
CA LEU A 404 -22.28 -9.06 11.27
C LEU A 404 -22.24 -10.55 10.93
N SER A 405 -23.37 -11.26 11.02
CA SER A 405 -23.41 -12.71 10.81
C SER A 405 -23.77 -13.13 9.39
N VAL A 406 -24.52 -12.29 8.67
CA VAL A 406 -25.06 -12.64 7.33
C VAL A 406 -24.92 -11.52 6.29
N GLY A 407 -24.22 -10.44 6.62
CA GLY A 407 -24.24 -9.19 5.86
C GLY A 407 -23.87 -9.34 4.39
N ASN A 408 -22.88 -10.19 4.10
CA ASN A 408 -22.34 -10.34 2.75
C ASN A 408 -23.33 -10.96 1.76
N ILE A 409 -24.42 -11.58 2.22
CA ILE A 409 -25.41 -12.25 1.37
C ILE A 409 -26.37 -11.29 0.66
N TYR A 410 -26.50 -10.06 1.15
CA TYR A 410 -27.46 -9.07 0.67
C TYR A 410 -27.46 -8.87 -0.85
N PRO A 411 -26.31 -8.63 -1.53
CA PRO A 411 -26.29 -8.43 -2.99
C PRO A 411 -26.78 -9.65 -3.78
N ARG A 412 -26.47 -10.87 -3.31
CA ARG A 412 -26.93 -12.10 -3.97
C ARG A 412 -28.44 -12.19 -3.93
N ASP A 413 -29.03 -11.92 -2.77
CA ASP A 413 -30.48 -12.00 -2.62
C ASP A 413 -31.19 -10.80 -3.27
N TYR A 414 -30.51 -9.66 -3.46
CA TYR A 414 -31.01 -8.57 -4.30
C TYR A 414 -31.06 -8.98 -5.78
N ALA A 415 -29.99 -9.59 -6.31
CA ALA A 415 -30.01 -10.16 -7.66
C ALA A 415 -31.16 -11.15 -7.85
N ARG A 416 -31.32 -12.04 -6.86
CA ARG A 416 -32.38 -13.04 -6.80
C ARG A 416 -33.79 -12.43 -6.88
N THR A 417 -34.03 -11.28 -6.24
CA THR A 417 -35.32 -10.55 -6.29
C THR A 417 -35.80 -10.38 -7.72
N PHE A 418 -34.93 -9.85 -8.58
CA PHE A 418 -35.29 -9.52 -9.96
C PHE A 418 -35.19 -10.74 -10.87
N TYR A 419 -34.18 -11.58 -10.69
CA TYR A 419 -34.02 -12.78 -11.50
C TYR A 419 -35.22 -13.72 -11.38
N GLU A 420 -35.59 -14.14 -10.17
CA GLU A 420 -36.74 -15.05 -9.96
C GLU A 420 -38.05 -14.40 -10.41
N GLY A 421 -38.20 -13.09 -10.20
CA GLY A 421 -39.36 -12.34 -10.66
C GLY A 421 -39.51 -12.35 -12.17
N MET A 422 -38.43 -12.05 -12.91
CA MET A 422 -38.42 -12.03 -14.37
C MET A 422 -38.61 -13.44 -14.96
N GLU A 423 -38.00 -14.45 -14.34
CA GLU A 423 -38.13 -15.86 -14.73
C GLU A 423 -39.58 -16.35 -14.57
N GLN A 424 -40.25 -15.98 -13.47
CA GLN A 424 -41.68 -16.29 -13.24
C GLN A 424 -42.60 -15.69 -14.30
N GLU A 425 -42.21 -14.55 -14.89
CA GLU A 425 -42.92 -13.93 -16.02
C GLU A 425 -42.50 -14.51 -17.39
N GLY A 426 -41.67 -15.55 -17.40
CA GLY A 426 -41.25 -16.27 -18.61
C GLY A 426 -40.09 -15.63 -19.37
N GLN A 427 -39.37 -14.67 -18.79
CA GLN A 427 -38.15 -14.16 -19.41
C GLN A 427 -37.01 -15.18 -19.29
N THR A 428 -36.36 -15.46 -20.41
CA THR A 428 -35.13 -16.26 -20.47
C THR A 428 -33.93 -15.35 -20.70
N ASN A 429 -32.71 -15.86 -20.45
CA ASN A 429 -31.45 -15.12 -20.68
C ASN A 429 -31.43 -13.78 -19.96
N ILE A 430 -31.78 -13.80 -18.67
CA ILE A 430 -31.88 -12.61 -17.83
C ILE A 430 -30.48 -12.10 -17.51
N VAL A 431 -30.27 -10.80 -17.69
CA VAL A 431 -29.11 -10.06 -17.22
C VAL A 431 -29.59 -8.82 -16.49
N ASN A 432 -29.00 -8.55 -15.32
CA ASN A 432 -29.17 -7.31 -14.58
C ASN A 432 -27.79 -6.78 -14.19
N LEU A 433 -27.64 -5.45 -14.15
CA LEU A 433 -26.39 -4.79 -13.75
C LEU A 433 -26.39 -4.59 -12.23
N LEU A 434 -25.40 -5.13 -11.52
CA LEU A 434 -25.29 -5.10 -10.05
C LEU A 434 -23.95 -4.51 -9.58
N ARG A 435 -23.95 -3.71 -8.50
CA ARG A 435 -22.70 -3.09 -8.02
C ARG A 435 -21.84 -4.04 -7.19
N CYS A 436 -22.49 -5.05 -6.64
CA CYS A 436 -21.92 -5.95 -5.66
C CYS A 436 -22.45 -7.38 -5.86
N ALA A 437 -21.74 -8.35 -5.31
CA ALA A 437 -22.05 -9.76 -5.41
C ALA A 437 -21.51 -10.54 -4.21
N TRP A 438 -22.03 -11.75 -4.04
CA TRP A 438 -21.47 -12.78 -3.16
C TRP A 438 -21.41 -14.13 -3.89
N ALA A 439 -20.80 -15.14 -3.26
CA ALA A 439 -20.73 -16.50 -3.82
C ALA A 439 -22.12 -17.01 -4.25
N GLY A 440 -22.20 -17.49 -5.50
CA GLY A 440 -23.45 -17.96 -6.10
C GLY A 440 -24.34 -16.87 -6.71
N SER A 441 -23.90 -15.61 -6.80
CA SER A 441 -24.69 -14.54 -7.46
C SER A 441 -24.78 -14.74 -8.97
N GLN A 442 -23.81 -15.41 -9.59
CA GLN A 442 -23.73 -15.60 -11.03
C GLN A 442 -24.98 -16.26 -11.64
N LYS A 443 -25.61 -17.21 -10.93
CA LYS A 443 -26.81 -17.90 -11.41
C LYS A 443 -28.06 -17.03 -11.49
N TYR A 444 -28.03 -15.87 -10.85
CA TYR A 444 -29.12 -14.90 -10.89
C TYR A 444 -28.90 -13.82 -11.98
N GLY A 445 -28.16 -14.15 -13.05
CA GLY A 445 -27.96 -13.24 -14.19
C GLY A 445 -27.20 -11.97 -13.81
N THR A 446 -26.29 -12.06 -12.85
CA THR A 446 -25.60 -10.92 -12.24
C THR A 446 -24.42 -10.46 -13.10
N LEU A 447 -24.57 -9.35 -13.82
CA LEU A 447 -23.46 -8.60 -14.41
C LEU A 447 -22.95 -7.60 -13.38
N VAL A 448 -21.74 -7.81 -12.85
CA VAL A 448 -21.18 -6.91 -11.84
C VAL A 448 -20.43 -5.75 -12.49
N TRP A 449 -20.53 -4.53 -11.94
CA TRP A 449 -19.57 -3.47 -12.27
C TRP A 449 -18.82 -2.94 -11.06
N SER A 450 -17.71 -2.25 -11.33
CA SER A 450 -16.73 -1.87 -10.33
C SER A 450 -17.10 -0.74 -9.36
N GLY A 451 -18.32 -0.21 -9.43
CA GLY A 451 -18.76 0.90 -8.60
C GLY A 451 -18.05 2.23 -8.88
N ASP A 452 -18.17 3.14 -7.92
CA ASP A 452 -17.97 4.58 -8.11
C ASP A 452 -16.50 4.98 -7.93
N ILE A 453 -15.69 4.60 -8.91
CA ILE A 453 -14.24 4.81 -8.90
C ILE A 453 -13.84 6.17 -9.50
N ALA A 454 -12.69 6.70 -9.08
CA ALA A 454 -12.16 7.92 -9.67
C ALA A 454 -11.74 7.71 -11.14
N SER A 455 -11.90 8.75 -11.97
CA SER A 455 -11.37 8.82 -13.33
C SER A 455 -9.85 9.06 -13.28
N SER A 456 -9.07 8.01 -13.02
CA SER A 456 -7.60 8.09 -12.89
C SER A 456 -6.90 6.84 -13.44
N TRP A 457 -5.62 6.99 -13.83
CA TRP A 457 -4.77 5.86 -14.25
C TRP A 457 -4.59 4.78 -13.16
N ALA A 458 -4.55 5.20 -11.88
CA ALA A 458 -4.46 4.26 -10.77
C ALA A 458 -5.74 3.41 -10.66
N SER A 459 -6.91 4.06 -10.74
CA SER A 459 -8.19 3.34 -10.79
C SER A 459 -8.25 2.40 -11.98
N PHE A 460 -7.80 2.85 -13.16
CA PHE A 460 -7.77 2.04 -14.38
C PHE A 460 -6.94 0.75 -14.18
N ARG A 461 -5.74 0.84 -13.59
CA ARG A 461 -4.92 -0.36 -13.30
C ARG A 461 -5.56 -1.28 -12.26
N ASN A 462 -6.20 -0.73 -11.23
CA ASN A 462 -6.90 -1.54 -10.22
C ASN A 462 -8.06 -2.34 -10.86
N GLN A 463 -8.75 -1.76 -11.84
CA GLN A 463 -9.91 -2.41 -12.46
C GLN A 463 -9.52 -3.67 -13.24
N LEU A 464 -8.33 -3.70 -13.83
CA LEU A 464 -7.84 -4.91 -14.49
C LEU A 464 -7.71 -6.08 -13.50
N ALA A 465 -7.05 -5.84 -12.36
CA ALA A 465 -6.91 -6.85 -11.31
C ALA A 465 -8.26 -7.26 -10.71
N ALA A 466 -9.14 -6.29 -10.45
CA ALA A 466 -10.49 -6.54 -9.96
C ALA A 466 -11.33 -7.41 -10.91
N GLY A 467 -11.34 -7.11 -12.21
CA GLY A 467 -12.10 -7.88 -13.19
C GLY A 467 -11.61 -9.32 -13.35
N LEU A 468 -10.28 -9.51 -13.34
CA LEU A 468 -9.69 -10.85 -13.40
C LEU A 468 -9.97 -11.66 -12.12
N SER A 469 -9.85 -11.03 -10.96
CA SER A 469 -10.20 -11.64 -9.66
C SER A 469 -11.68 -12.01 -9.57
N MET A 470 -12.59 -11.18 -10.08
CA MET A 470 -14.01 -11.49 -10.18
C MET A 470 -14.29 -12.69 -11.09
N GLY A 471 -13.60 -12.77 -12.24
CA GLY A 471 -13.67 -13.92 -13.14
C GLY A 471 -13.26 -15.22 -12.42
N ILE A 472 -12.12 -15.22 -11.71
CA ILE A 472 -11.65 -16.37 -10.94
C ILE A 472 -12.59 -16.71 -9.79
N ALA A 473 -13.21 -15.71 -9.15
CA ALA A 473 -14.21 -15.89 -8.10
C ALA A 473 -15.57 -16.42 -8.62
N GLY A 474 -15.68 -16.74 -9.92
CA GLY A 474 -16.86 -17.35 -10.53
C GLY A 474 -17.94 -16.37 -11.00
N LEU A 475 -17.59 -15.09 -11.16
CA LEU A 475 -18.46 -14.05 -11.71
C LEU A 475 -17.95 -13.65 -13.11
N PRO A 476 -18.27 -14.42 -14.17
CA PRO A 476 -17.74 -14.20 -15.51
C PRO A 476 -18.32 -12.94 -16.20
N TRP A 477 -19.46 -12.45 -15.71
CA TRP A 477 -20.11 -11.24 -16.22
C TRP A 477 -19.67 -10.05 -15.37
N TRP A 478 -18.73 -9.28 -15.91
CA TRP A 478 -18.14 -8.14 -15.23
C TRP A 478 -17.85 -6.98 -16.20
N THR A 479 -17.91 -5.74 -15.71
CA THR A 479 -17.59 -4.52 -16.48
C THR A 479 -17.14 -3.36 -15.58
N THR A 480 -16.75 -2.24 -16.18
CA THR A 480 -16.51 -0.96 -15.48
C THR A 480 -17.35 0.16 -16.08
N ASP A 481 -17.24 1.35 -15.49
CA ASP A 481 -17.52 2.61 -16.15
C ASP A 481 -16.33 2.97 -17.05
N ILE A 482 -16.51 2.97 -18.37
CA ILE A 482 -15.44 3.40 -19.27
C ILE A 482 -15.10 4.88 -18.99
N GLY A 483 -13.86 5.12 -18.58
CA GLY A 483 -13.34 6.43 -18.16
C GLY A 483 -13.33 6.64 -16.63
N GLY A 484 -13.85 5.70 -15.84
CA GLY A 484 -14.09 5.88 -14.41
C GLY A 484 -15.39 6.65 -14.15
N PHE A 485 -15.78 6.79 -12.88
CA PHE A 485 -17.03 7.45 -12.50
C PHE A 485 -16.82 8.94 -12.21
N HIS A 486 -16.02 9.28 -11.20
CA HIS A 486 -15.88 10.66 -10.70
C HIS A 486 -14.75 11.46 -11.34
N GLY A 487 -14.94 12.77 -11.50
CA GLY A 487 -13.88 13.76 -11.72
C GLY A 487 -13.34 13.89 -13.14
N GLY A 488 -13.88 13.14 -14.10
CA GLY A 488 -13.48 13.21 -15.50
C GLY A 488 -14.14 14.37 -16.23
N ASN A 489 -13.35 15.27 -16.84
CA ASN A 489 -13.84 16.40 -17.63
C ASN A 489 -13.64 16.15 -19.14
N PRO A 490 -14.69 15.97 -19.96
CA PRO A 490 -14.59 15.73 -21.39
C PRO A 490 -13.86 16.81 -22.20
N ASP A 491 -13.65 18.00 -21.64
CA ASP A 491 -12.88 19.10 -22.26
C ASP A 491 -11.39 19.08 -21.89
N ASP A 492 -10.98 18.29 -20.90
CA ASP A 492 -9.59 18.13 -20.49
C ASP A 492 -8.88 17.07 -21.35
N GLU A 493 -7.76 17.46 -21.96
CA GLU A 493 -6.93 16.60 -22.80
C GLU A 493 -6.35 15.40 -22.04
N ALA A 494 -5.94 15.59 -20.78
CA ALA A 494 -5.41 14.51 -19.97
C ALA A 494 -6.48 13.45 -19.65
N PHE A 495 -7.72 13.89 -19.42
CA PHE A 495 -8.84 12.97 -19.24
C PHE A 495 -9.23 12.28 -20.54
N ARG A 496 -9.21 12.97 -21.69
CA ARG A 496 -9.47 12.37 -23.01
C ARG A 496 -8.52 11.22 -23.30
N GLU A 497 -7.23 11.36 -22.95
CA GLU A 497 -6.26 10.27 -23.11
C GLU A 497 -6.64 9.04 -22.26
N LEU A 498 -6.90 9.25 -20.97
CA LEU A 498 -7.35 8.19 -20.07
C LEU A 498 -8.63 7.52 -20.59
N PHE A 499 -9.61 8.33 -20.97
CA PHE A 499 -10.88 7.88 -21.53
C PHE A 499 -10.67 7.01 -22.77
N VAL A 500 -9.81 7.43 -23.70
CA VAL A 500 -9.47 6.65 -24.90
C VAL A 500 -8.91 5.29 -24.49
N ARG A 501 -7.91 5.22 -23.60
CA ARG A 501 -7.34 3.93 -23.18
C ARG A 501 -8.37 3.03 -22.50
N TRP A 502 -9.23 3.62 -21.69
CA TRP A 502 -10.30 2.88 -21.04
C TRP A 502 -11.34 2.36 -22.04
N PHE A 503 -11.68 3.15 -23.06
CA PHE A 503 -12.61 2.75 -24.11
C PHE A 503 -12.04 1.61 -24.97
N GLN A 504 -10.74 1.66 -25.26
CA GLN A 504 -10.02 0.58 -25.93
C GLN A 504 -10.09 -0.71 -25.12
N TRP A 505 -9.79 -0.65 -23.82
CA TRP A 505 -9.86 -1.81 -22.93
C TRP A 505 -11.30 -2.34 -22.76
N GLY A 506 -12.27 -1.45 -22.52
CA GLY A 506 -13.68 -1.81 -22.35
C GLY A 506 -14.29 -2.54 -23.54
N THR A 507 -13.73 -2.37 -24.74
CA THR A 507 -14.11 -3.14 -25.93
C THR A 507 -13.86 -4.66 -25.75
N PHE A 508 -12.80 -5.00 -25.01
CA PHE A 508 -12.34 -6.36 -24.75
C PHE A 508 -12.71 -6.84 -23.33
N CYS A 509 -13.55 -6.09 -22.61
CA CYS A 509 -14.18 -6.56 -21.38
C CYS A 509 -15.40 -7.44 -21.70
N PRO A 510 -15.89 -8.25 -20.73
CA PRO A 510 -17.06 -9.10 -20.93
C PRO A 510 -18.27 -8.32 -21.49
N VAL A 511 -18.54 -7.14 -20.92
CA VAL A 511 -19.52 -6.17 -21.43
C VAL A 511 -18.84 -4.83 -21.70
N MET A 512 -19.20 -4.17 -22.80
CA MET A 512 -18.67 -2.85 -23.17
C MET A 512 -19.67 -1.76 -22.78
N ARG A 513 -19.46 -1.12 -21.63
CA ARG A 513 -20.37 -0.12 -21.06
C ARG A 513 -19.70 1.22 -20.79
N LEU A 514 -20.26 2.28 -21.38
CA LEU A 514 -19.86 3.66 -21.11
C LEU A 514 -20.78 4.27 -20.05
N HIS A 515 -20.19 4.81 -18.98
CA HIS A 515 -20.88 5.50 -17.89
C HIS A 515 -19.93 6.48 -17.18
N GLY A 516 -20.47 7.38 -16.34
CA GLY A 516 -19.70 8.27 -15.48
C GLY A 516 -20.43 9.56 -15.12
N ASP A 517 -19.98 10.19 -14.04
CA ASP A 517 -20.39 11.50 -13.53
C ASP A 517 -19.35 12.54 -13.95
N ARG A 518 -19.58 13.15 -15.12
CA ARG A 518 -18.61 13.99 -15.80
C ARG A 518 -18.66 15.44 -15.33
N GLU A 519 -17.51 16.10 -15.32
CA GLU A 519 -17.39 17.53 -15.01
C GLU A 519 -17.35 18.38 -16.29
N PRO A 520 -17.75 19.66 -16.24
CA PRO A 520 -18.45 20.30 -15.13
C PRO A 520 -19.91 19.86 -15.03
N LYS A 521 -20.40 19.60 -13.81
CA LYS A 521 -21.82 19.29 -13.58
C LYS A 521 -22.76 20.41 -14.01
N LYS A 522 -23.96 20.05 -14.45
CA LYS A 522 -25.04 20.96 -14.86
C LYS A 522 -26.12 21.07 -13.77
N GLY A 523 -26.41 22.29 -13.34
CA GLY A 523 -27.54 22.60 -12.44
C GLY A 523 -27.16 22.84 -10.96
N THR A 524 -28.17 23.02 -10.11
CA THR A 524 -28.05 23.18 -8.65
C THR A 524 -28.85 22.07 -7.95
N GLY A 525 -28.23 21.26 -7.08
CA GLY A 525 -28.89 20.13 -6.38
C GLY A 525 -28.28 18.76 -6.74
N GLU A 526 -29.12 17.73 -6.94
CA GLU A 526 -28.76 16.41 -7.54
C GLU A 526 -28.45 16.58 -9.04
N ALA A 527 -27.42 17.40 -9.32
CA ALA A 527 -27.04 17.87 -10.64
C ALA A 527 -26.56 16.74 -11.53
N SER A 528 -27.06 16.71 -12.77
CA SER A 528 -26.53 15.82 -13.82
C SER A 528 -25.10 16.22 -14.20
N GLY A 529 -24.26 15.23 -14.50
CA GLY A 529 -22.93 15.44 -15.04
C GLY A 529 -22.94 16.01 -16.47
N ALA A 530 -21.76 16.32 -16.96
CA ALA A 530 -21.52 16.74 -18.33
C ALA A 530 -21.86 15.62 -19.36
N PRO A 531 -21.97 15.94 -20.66
CA PRO A 531 -22.17 14.95 -21.71
C PRO A 531 -21.10 13.84 -21.68
N ASN A 532 -21.51 12.59 -21.97
CA ASN A 532 -20.65 11.40 -21.89
C ASN A 532 -20.84 10.49 -23.11
N GLU A 533 -21.41 11.01 -24.20
CA GLU A 533 -21.55 10.29 -25.46
C GLU A 533 -20.21 10.27 -26.22
N VAL A 534 -20.01 9.32 -27.12
CA VAL A 534 -18.71 9.16 -27.82
C VAL A 534 -18.30 10.36 -28.68
N TRP A 535 -19.24 11.26 -29.02
CA TRP A 535 -18.97 12.51 -29.74
C TRP A 535 -18.68 13.71 -28.82
N SER A 536 -18.71 13.54 -27.51
CA SER A 536 -18.55 14.61 -26.51
C SER A 536 -17.09 14.90 -26.15
N TYR A 537 -16.15 14.16 -26.72
CA TYR A 537 -14.71 14.20 -26.39
C TYR A 537 -13.84 14.83 -27.49
N GLY A 538 -14.47 15.55 -28.43
CA GLY A 538 -13.80 16.12 -29.59
C GLY A 538 -13.70 15.15 -30.78
N PRO A 539 -13.38 15.68 -31.98
CA PRO A 539 -13.48 14.94 -33.24
C PRO A 539 -12.48 13.78 -33.35
N GLU A 540 -11.28 13.92 -32.78
CA GLU A 540 -10.27 12.85 -32.84
C GLU A 540 -10.67 11.64 -31.98
N VAL A 541 -11.07 11.89 -30.73
CA VAL A 541 -11.55 10.84 -29.82
C VAL A 541 -12.80 10.16 -30.38
N TYR A 542 -13.71 10.92 -30.98
CA TYR A 542 -14.90 10.38 -31.65
C TYR A 542 -14.56 9.32 -32.70
N GLU A 543 -13.58 9.59 -33.57
CA GLU A 543 -13.17 8.64 -34.61
C GLU A 543 -12.55 7.36 -34.01
N ILE A 544 -11.82 7.49 -32.90
CA ILE A 544 -11.29 6.35 -32.14
C ILE A 544 -12.44 5.53 -31.55
N CYS A 545 -13.37 6.17 -30.84
CA CYS A 545 -14.54 5.48 -30.27
C CYS A 545 -15.36 4.78 -31.36
N ARG A 546 -15.60 5.44 -32.50
CA ARG A 546 -16.30 4.84 -33.65
C ARG A 546 -15.60 3.58 -34.16
N LYS A 547 -14.27 3.58 -34.23
CA LYS A 547 -13.47 2.39 -34.61
C LYS A 547 -13.71 1.24 -33.62
N TYR A 548 -13.61 1.50 -32.32
CA TYR A 548 -13.73 0.46 -31.29
C TYR A 548 -15.16 -0.06 -31.12
N LEU A 549 -16.18 0.77 -31.32
CA LEU A 549 -17.57 0.31 -31.43
C LEU A 549 -17.75 -0.72 -32.56
N ARG A 550 -17.11 -0.49 -33.72
CA ARG A 550 -17.17 -1.45 -34.84
C ARG A 550 -16.39 -2.72 -34.53
N ILE A 551 -15.22 -2.62 -33.91
CA ILE A 551 -14.47 -3.80 -33.45
C ILE A 551 -15.32 -4.66 -32.50
N ARG A 552 -16.04 -4.03 -31.56
CA ARG A 552 -16.94 -4.77 -30.66
C ARG A 552 -17.99 -5.58 -31.43
N GLU A 553 -18.58 -4.97 -32.46
CA GLU A 553 -19.55 -5.65 -33.33
C GLU A 553 -18.92 -6.78 -34.15
N ASP A 554 -17.74 -6.56 -34.71
CA ASP A 554 -17.01 -7.60 -35.46
C ASP A 554 -16.67 -8.81 -34.57
N MET A 555 -16.45 -8.59 -33.28
CA MET A 555 -16.20 -9.65 -32.28
C MET A 555 -17.47 -10.33 -31.75
N ARG A 556 -18.68 -9.87 -32.09
CA ARG A 556 -19.94 -10.33 -31.45
C ARG A 556 -20.09 -11.86 -31.43
N SER A 557 -19.74 -12.53 -32.54
CA SER A 557 -19.81 -14.01 -32.62
C SER A 557 -18.82 -14.71 -31.72
N TYR A 558 -17.64 -14.11 -31.53
CA TYR A 558 -16.63 -14.63 -30.62
C TYR A 558 -17.05 -14.41 -29.16
N THR A 559 -17.51 -13.20 -28.81
CA THR A 559 -18.03 -12.91 -27.46
C THR A 559 -19.17 -13.83 -27.09
N ARG A 560 -20.07 -14.16 -28.03
CA ARG A 560 -21.15 -15.15 -27.83
C ARG A 560 -20.61 -16.52 -27.43
N GLN A 561 -19.53 -16.99 -28.04
CA GLN A 561 -18.93 -18.27 -27.69
C GLN A 561 -18.34 -18.24 -26.28
N LEU A 562 -17.67 -17.15 -25.88
CA LEU A 562 -17.19 -17.00 -24.51
C LEU A 562 -18.32 -16.97 -23.48
N MET A 563 -19.43 -16.28 -23.79
CA MET A 563 -20.62 -16.26 -22.93
C MET A 563 -21.27 -17.65 -22.84
N LYS A 564 -21.20 -18.46 -23.90
CA LYS A 564 -21.64 -19.85 -23.88
C LYS A 564 -20.75 -20.72 -22.98
N ASP A 565 -19.42 -20.56 -23.05
CA ASP A 565 -18.50 -21.28 -22.17
C ASP A 565 -18.74 -20.90 -20.69
N ALA A 566 -18.98 -19.61 -20.41
CA ALA A 566 -19.38 -19.15 -19.09
C ALA A 566 -20.71 -19.77 -18.62
N HIS A 567 -21.69 -19.89 -19.50
CA HIS A 567 -22.98 -20.49 -19.21
C HIS A 567 -22.91 -22.01 -18.96
N GLU A 568 -22.19 -22.75 -19.81
CA GLU A 568 -22.16 -24.21 -19.76
C GLU A 568 -21.17 -24.75 -18.72
N LYS A 569 -20.06 -24.02 -18.49
CA LYS A 569 -18.94 -24.50 -17.67
C LYS A 569 -18.67 -23.62 -16.46
N GLY A 570 -19.10 -22.35 -16.47
CA GLY A 570 -18.70 -21.37 -15.47
C GLY A 570 -17.32 -20.74 -15.73
N SER A 571 -16.77 -20.91 -16.93
CA SER A 571 -15.47 -20.32 -17.28
C SER A 571 -15.53 -18.78 -17.26
N PRO A 572 -14.49 -18.09 -16.75
CA PRO A 572 -14.39 -16.63 -16.87
C PRO A 572 -14.35 -16.19 -18.34
N VAL A 573 -14.84 -14.99 -18.63
CA VAL A 573 -14.77 -14.40 -19.98
C VAL A 573 -13.43 -13.71 -20.20
N MET A 574 -13.02 -12.85 -19.25
CA MET A 574 -11.66 -12.32 -19.17
C MET A 574 -10.83 -13.17 -18.21
N ARG A 575 -9.68 -13.69 -18.67
CA ARG A 575 -8.94 -14.74 -17.97
C ARG A 575 -7.48 -14.35 -17.73
N PRO A 576 -6.91 -14.61 -16.53
CA PRO A 576 -5.47 -14.56 -16.34
C PRO A 576 -4.73 -15.52 -17.29
N LEU A 577 -3.47 -15.25 -17.61
CA LEU A 577 -2.70 -16.08 -18.55
C LEU A 577 -2.58 -17.53 -18.08
N PHE A 578 -2.39 -17.76 -16.78
CA PHE A 578 -2.29 -19.09 -16.19
C PHE A 578 -3.52 -19.97 -16.39
N TRP A 579 -4.67 -19.39 -16.76
CA TRP A 579 -5.86 -20.17 -17.08
C TRP A 579 -5.64 -21.07 -18.31
N GLU A 580 -5.06 -20.51 -19.38
CA GLU A 580 -4.79 -21.25 -20.63
C GLU A 580 -3.39 -21.90 -20.59
N PHE A 581 -2.44 -21.30 -19.88
CA PHE A 581 -1.05 -21.75 -19.82
C PHE A 581 -0.59 -22.19 -18.41
N PRO A 582 -1.34 -23.04 -17.68
CA PRO A 582 -1.04 -23.33 -16.27
C PRO A 582 0.31 -24.01 -16.03
N ALA A 583 0.88 -24.66 -17.06
CA ALA A 583 2.21 -25.28 -16.99
C ALA A 583 3.36 -24.25 -17.12
N ASP A 584 3.10 -23.10 -17.72
CA ASP A 584 4.07 -22.02 -17.86
C ASP A 584 4.09 -21.18 -16.58
N GLN A 585 5.22 -21.18 -15.87
CA GLN A 585 5.36 -20.47 -14.60
C GLN A 585 5.29 -18.94 -14.77
N GLU A 586 5.71 -18.40 -15.92
CA GLU A 586 5.65 -16.95 -16.16
C GLU A 586 4.20 -16.47 -16.23
N SER A 587 3.30 -17.30 -16.77
CA SER A 587 1.87 -16.99 -16.86
C SER A 587 1.18 -16.74 -15.51
N TRP A 588 1.77 -17.22 -14.41
CA TRP A 588 1.31 -17.01 -13.04
C TRP A 588 1.85 -15.71 -12.42
N GLU A 589 2.84 -15.06 -13.03
CA GLU A 589 3.47 -13.81 -12.57
C GLU A 589 2.90 -12.57 -13.28
N VAL A 590 2.29 -12.74 -14.45
CA VAL A 590 1.78 -11.63 -15.26
C VAL A 590 0.44 -11.11 -14.71
N GLU A 591 0.37 -9.82 -14.41
CA GLU A 591 -0.82 -9.16 -13.84
C GLU A 591 -1.38 -8.01 -14.71
N ASP A 592 -0.71 -7.67 -15.81
CA ASP A 592 -1.06 -6.55 -16.70
C ASP A 592 -1.52 -7.00 -18.09
N GLN A 593 -1.57 -8.31 -18.32
CA GLN A 593 -2.11 -8.94 -19.52
C GLN A 593 -3.18 -9.96 -19.15
N TYR A 594 -4.13 -10.16 -20.08
CA TYR A 594 -5.17 -11.16 -19.91
C TYR A 594 -5.62 -11.71 -21.25
N ILE A 595 -6.23 -12.89 -21.20
CA ILE A 595 -6.82 -13.54 -22.36
C ILE A 595 -8.31 -13.17 -22.35
N GLY A 596 -8.67 -12.24 -23.22
CA GLY A 596 -10.06 -11.93 -23.54
C GLY A 596 -10.52 -12.51 -24.87
N HIS A 597 -9.59 -12.89 -25.76
CA HIS A 597 -9.89 -13.21 -27.16
C HIS A 597 -8.89 -14.19 -27.83
N LEU A 598 -9.15 -15.50 -27.80
CA LEU A 598 -8.57 -16.51 -28.70
C LEU A 598 -9.60 -17.56 -29.16
N ASN A 599 -9.68 -17.79 -30.47
CA ASN A 599 -10.42 -18.88 -31.10
C ASN A 599 -9.44 -20.06 -31.30
N SER A 600 -9.49 -21.08 -30.43
CA SER A 600 -8.53 -22.19 -30.43
C SER A 600 -8.49 -22.97 -31.76
N ALA A 601 -9.58 -22.95 -32.53
CA ALA A 601 -9.68 -23.65 -33.81
C ALA A 601 -8.83 -23.03 -34.94
N TYR A 602 -8.43 -21.75 -34.82
CA TYR A 602 -7.59 -21.10 -35.84
C TYR A 602 -6.10 -21.35 -35.60
N PHE A 603 -5.68 -21.44 -34.33
CA PHE A 603 -4.28 -21.67 -33.97
C PHE A 603 -3.82 -23.10 -34.27
N GLN A 604 -4.70 -24.10 -34.09
CA GLN A 604 -4.36 -25.50 -34.39
C GLN A 604 -4.13 -25.75 -35.89
N ARG A 605 -4.78 -24.99 -36.78
CA ARG A 605 -4.72 -25.19 -38.24
C ARG A 605 -3.48 -24.58 -38.89
N GLU A 606 -2.91 -23.53 -38.31
CA GLU A 606 -1.65 -22.95 -38.81
C GLU A 606 -0.41 -23.63 -38.20
N PHE A 607 -0.51 -24.16 -36.97
CA PHE A 607 0.60 -24.91 -36.37
C PHE A 607 0.87 -26.25 -37.08
N ASP A 608 -0.16 -26.88 -37.66
CA ASP A 608 -0.03 -28.14 -38.42
C ASP A 608 0.35 -27.95 -39.92
N MET A 609 0.37 -26.71 -40.44
CA MET A 609 0.76 -26.43 -41.84
C MET A 609 2.04 -25.59 -42.01
N GLY A 610 2.71 -25.25 -40.92
CA GLY A 610 3.89 -24.37 -40.91
C GLY A 610 5.18 -25.02 -40.41
N SER A 611 5.40 -26.32 -40.63
CA SER A 611 6.73 -26.91 -40.45
C SER A 611 7.58 -26.63 -41.70
N SER A 612 8.64 -25.85 -41.53
CA SER A 612 9.57 -25.31 -42.52
C SER A 612 9.18 -23.93 -43.07
N ILE A 613 10.16 -23.01 -43.00
CA ILE A 613 10.13 -21.61 -43.46
C ILE A 613 9.59 -20.63 -42.42
N HIS A 614 10.41 -20.31 -41.39
CA HIS A 614 10.77 -18.94 -40.99
C HIS A 614 11.55 -18.95 -39.66
N GLU A 615 12.84 -19.28 -39.74
CA GLU A 615 13.79 -19.20 -38.60
C GLU A 615 14.69 -17.96 -38.65
N GLU A 616 14.40 -16.97 -39.52
CA GLU A 616 15.33 -15.84 -39.75
C GLU A 616 14.67 -14.45 -39.70
N LYS A 617 13.44 -14.31 -39.20
CA LYS A 617 12.76 -13.00 -39.08
C LYS A 617 11.98 -12.77 -37.76
N ALA A 618 12.29 -13.51 -36.71
CA ALA A 618 11.68 -13.35 -35.39
C ALA A 618 12.59 -12.62 -34.37
N ALA A 619 13.70 -12.03 -34.82
CA ALA A 619 14.62 -11.25 -33.97
C ALA A 619 14.36 -9.72 -33.99
N GLU A 620 13.35 -9.24 -34.72
CA GLU A 620 13.10 -7.80 -34.92
C GLU A 620 11.74 -7.28 -34.40
N ALA A 621 10.99 -8.09 -33.65
CA ALA A 621 9.65 -7.70 -33.15
C ALA A 621 9.45 -7.83 -31.64
N VAL A 622 10.53 -8.00 -30.88
CA VAL A 622 10.53 -7.79 -29.43
C VAL A 622 11.06 -6.38 -29.20
N GLY A 623 10.14 -5.42 -29.10
CA GLY A 623 10.44 -4.11 -28.55
C GLY A 623 10.75 -4.23 -27.06
N LEU A 624 11.94 -4.74 -26.76
CA LEU A 624 12.72 -4.19 -25.67
C LEU A 624 12.88 -2.71 -26.04
N ASP A 625 12.13 -1.82 -25.42
CA ASP A 625 12.68 -0.48 -25.20
C ASP A 625 13.83 -0.67 -24.20
N HIS A 626 14.99 -1.08 -24.73
CA HIS A 626 16.22 -0.39 -24.39
C HIS A 626 15.85 1.10 -24.40
N ALA A 627 16.08 1.80 -23.29
CA ALA A 627 16.15 3.26 -23.34
C ALA A 627 16.92 3.58 -24.64
N PRO A 628 16.32 4.34 -25.58
CA PRO A 628 16.83 4.42 -26.96
C PRO A 628 18.33 4.60 -26.90
N ASP A 629 19.14 3.99 -27.77
CA ASP A 629 20.62 4.08 -27.71
C ASP A 629 21.14 5.50 -27.40
N LYS A 630 20.36 6.50 -27.81
CA LYS A 630 20.48 7.90 -27.43
C LYS A 630 20.42 8.19 -25.91
N ASP A 631 19.43 7.72 -25.15
CA ASP A 631 19.28 7.91 -23.70
C ASP A 631 20.38 7.20 -22.89
N ILE A 632 20.83 6.00 -23.32
CA ILE A 632 21.99 5.33 -22.71
C ILE A 632 23.29 6.10 -23.01
N SER A 633 23.49 6.55 -24.25
CA SER A 633 24.65 7.38 -24.60
C SER A 633 24.68 8.72 -23.87
N MET A 634 23.52 9.35 -23.65
CA MET A 634 23.38 10.58 -22.87
C MET A 634 23.66 10.34 -21.37
N ALA A 635 23.21 9.21 -20.82
CA ALA A 635 23.52 8.81 -19.45
C ALA A 635 25.02 8.48 -19.25
N GLN A 636 25.65 7.81 -20.21
CA GLN A 636 27.10 7.56 -20.24
C GLN A 636 27.89 8.87 -20.27
N GLN A 637 27.54 9.79 -21.17
CA GLN A 637 28.19 11.09 -21.29
C GLN A 637 28.08 11.91 -20.00
N SER A 638 26.91 11.90 -19.34
CA SER A 638 26.74 12.57 -18.04
C SER A 638 27.60 11.95 -16.93
N ALA A 639 27.80 10.63 -16.94
CA ALA A 639 28.63 9.95 -15.94
C ALA A 639 30.12 10.23 -16.15
N GLU A 640 30.59 10.27 -17.40
CA GLU A 640 31.96 10.69 -17.74
C GLU A 640 32.21 12.15 -17.36
N ASP A 641 31.23 13.03 -17.62
CA ASP A 641 31.30 14.44 -17.21
C ASP A 641 31.39 14.60 -15.69
N GLU A 642 30.67 13.78 -14.91
CA GLU A 642 30.70 13.80 -13.45
C GLU A 642 32.06 13.31 -12.90
N HIS A 643 32.68 12.30 -13.52
CA HIS A 643 34.02 11.82 -13.16
C HIS A 643 35.14 12.81 -13.48
N ASN A 644 34.98 13.61 -14.53
CA ASN A 644 35.95 14.64 -14.94
C ASN A 644 35.82 15.97 -14.15
N LEU A 645 34.84 16.05 -13.24
CA LEU A 645 34.46 17.29 -12.55
C LEU A 645 35.34 17.54 -11.31
N THR A 646 36.23 18.53 -11.38
CA THR A 646 37.04 18.92 -10.21
C THR A 646 36.22 19.73 -9.21
N LEU A 647 36.63 19.76 -7.93
CA LEU A 647 35.96 20.55 -6.88
C LEU A 647 35.82 22.04 -7.28
N ARG A 648 36.87 22.62 -7.88
CA ARG A 648 36.87 24.02 -8.31
C ARG A 648 35.88 24.27 -9.46
N ASP A 649 35.78 23.31 -10.38
CA ASP A 649 34.85 23.39 -11.50
C ASP A 649 33.41 23.14 -11.03
N ALA A 650 33.20 22.24 -10.06
CA ALA A 650 31.89 21.95 -9.49
C ALA A 650 31.29 23.16 -8.77
N ILE A 651 32.08 23.89 -7.96
CA ILE A 651 31.63 25.12 -7.28
C ILE A 651 31.23 26.21 -8.30
N ARG A 652 31.98 26.32 -9.40
CA ARG A 652 31.68 27.29 -10.47
C ARG A 652 30.46 26.90 -11.30
N ARG A 653 30.27 25.60 -11.53
CA ARG A 653 29.21 25.03 -12.35
C ARG A 653 27.86 24.98 -11.60
N TYR A 654 27.86 24.70 -10.30
CA TYR A 654 26.65 24.54 -9.48
C TYR A 654 26.56 25.50 -8.27
N PRO A 655 26.69 26.83 -8.46
CA PRO A 655 26.69 27.79 -7.35
C PRO A 655 25.33 27.85 -6.62
N GLN A 656 24.23 27.60 -7.33
CA GLN A 656 22.89 27.58 -6.74
C GLN A 656 22.68 26.33 -5.88
N ALA A 657 23.11 25.15 -6.32
CA ALA A 657 23.06 23.94 -5.52
C ALA A 657 23.85 24.07 -4.20
N VAL A 658 25.04 24.68 -4.25
CA VAL A 658 25.85 24.99 -3.06
C VAL A 658 25.09 25.93 -2.12
N LEU A 659 24.54 27.02 -2.64
CA LEU A 659 23.79 28.01 -1.86
C LEU A 659 22.59 27.36 -1.13
N TRP A 660 21.74 26.63 -1.87
CA TRP A 660 20.55 25.99 -1.29
C TRP A 660 20.91 24.92 -0.26
N SER A 661 21.95 24.11 -0.51
CA SER A 661 22.40 23.11 0.45
C SER A 661 22.91 23.71 1.76
N VAL A 662 23.66 24.82 1.68
CA VAL A 662 24.18 25.55 2.85
C VAL A 662 23.03 26.17 3.64
N LEU A 663 22.09 26.82 2.96
CA LEU A 663 20.96 27.48 3.59
C LEU A 663 20.00 26.49 4.26
N LEU A 664 19.73 25.36 3.62
CA LEU A 664 18.86 24.33 4.18
C LEU A 664 19.55 23.59 5.33
N SER A 665 20.88 23.41 5.28
CA SER A 665 21.64 22.86 6.41
C SER A 665 21.73 23.82 7.60
N ALA A 666 21.59 25.14 7.40
CA ALA A 666 21.57 26.11 8.48
C ALA A 666 20.35 25.95 9.41
N SER A 667 19.29 25.24 9.00
CA SER A 667 18.16 24.93 9.90
C SER A 667 18.57 24.00 11.05
N ILE A 668 19.68 23.29 10.89
CA ILE A 668 20.23 22.36 11.89
C ILE A 668 20.93 23.11 13.04
N ILE A 669 21.28 24.39 12.85
CA ILE A 669 21.79 25.26 13.93
C ILE A 669 20.78 25.33 15.10
N MET A 670 19.49 25.19 14.81
CA MET A 670 18.41 25.17 15.83
C MET A 670 18.28 23.82 16.55
N GLU A 671 18.78 22.73 15.97
CA GLU A 671 18.60 21.36 16.47
C GLU A 671 19.44 21.05 17.72
N GLU A 672 20.53 21.79 17.95
CA GLU A 672 21.46 21.54 19.05
C GLU A 672 21.02 22.03 20.44
N TYR A 673 19.74 22.35 20.58
CA TYR A 673 19.17 22.87 21.81
C TYR A 673 18.18 21.87 22.48
N ASP A 674 18.59 20.60 22.58
CA ASP A 674 17.93 19.49 23.31
C ASP A 674 16.84 18.71 22.56
N ILE A 675 16.65 17.43 22.90
CA ILE A 675 16.34 16.35 21.93
C ILE A 675 15.14 15.47 22.40
N VAL A 676 14.28 15.04 21.43
CA VAL A 676 13.15 14.03 21.40
C VAL A 676 11.72 14.52 21.79
N LEU A 677 10.63 14.50 20.95
CA LEU A 677 9.80 13.30 20.61
C LEU A 677 8.56 13.51 19.62
N ILE A 678 8.57 13.02 18.34
CA ILE A 678 7.51 13.27 17.29
C ILE A 678 6.33 12.32 17.22
N SER A 679 6.51 11.04 17.50
CA SER A 679 5.47 10.04 17.20
C SER A 679 4.18 10.20 18.03
N SER A 680 4.16 11.17 18.96
CA SER A 680 3.04 11.47 19.84
C SER A 680 2.11 12.61 19.36
N PHE A 681 2.45 13.39 18.32
CA PHE A 681 1.60 14.52 17.90
C PHE A 681 0.52 14.18 16.89
N PHE A 682 0.77 13.28 15.94
CA PHE A 682 -0.30 12.67 15.15
C PHE A 682 -1.26 11.86 16.03
N ALA A 683 -0.79 11.44 17.21
CA ALA A 683 -1.58 10.81 18.26
C ALA A 683 -2.08 11.80 19.34
N SER A 684 -1.78 13.10 19.29
CA SER A 684 -2.18 14.07 20.31
C SER A 684 -3.64 14.51 20.10
N PRO A 685 -4.56 14.25 21.04
CA PRO A 685 -5.98 14.60 20.88
C PRO A 685 -6.22 16.11 20.72
N ALA A 686 -5.35 16.95 21.29
CA ALA A 686 -5.46 18.40 21.20
C ALA A 686 -5.05 18.96 19.82
N PHE A 687 -4.05 18.34 19.19
CA PHE A 687 -3.59 18.70 17.85
C PHE A 687 -4.57 18.21 16.78
N ARG A 688 -5.03 16.96 16.94
CA ARG A 688 -6.08 16.33 16.14
C ARG A 688 -7.37 17.16 16.13
N ARG A 689 -7.87 17.62 17.28
CA ARG A 689 -9.09 18.44 17.38
C ARG A 689 -9.01 19.83 16.75
N HIS A 690 -7.81 20.40 16.60
CA HIS A 690 -7.65 21.77 16.12
C HIS A 690 -7.39 21.86 14.61
N PHE A 691 -6.70 20.87 14.04
CA PHE A 691 -6.29 20.87 12.63
C PHE A 691 -6.74 19.65 11.82
N GLY A 692 -7.25 18.60 12.47
CA GLY A 692 -7.83 17.42 11.80
C GLY A 692 -9.31 17.61 11.50
N GLU A 693 -9.82 16.85 10.53
CA GLU A 693 -11.25 16.69 10.32
C GLU A 693 -11.76 15.56 11.20
N TYR A 694 -12.96 15.73 11.76
CA TYR A 694 -13.55 14.71 12.61
C TYR A 694 -13.83 13.46 11.80
N VAL A 695 -13.20 12.34 12.14
CA VAL A 695 -13.44 11.05 11.48
C VAL A 695 -14.39 10.24 12.38
N PRO A 696 -15.67 10.09 12.00
CA PRO A 696 -16.68 9.45 12.85
C PRO A 696 -16.35 7.99 13.17
N ARG A 697 -15.57 7.35 12.30
CA ARG A 697 -15.23 5.92 12.33
C ARG A 697 -14.21 5.51 13.41
N THR A 698 -13.31 6.41 13.82
CA THR A 698 -12.31 6.12 14.88
C THR A 698 -12.62 6.87 16.18
N GLY A 699 -13.67 7.69 16.21
CA GLY A 699 -14.02 8.55 17.35
C GLY A 699 -13.00 9.66 17.61
N THR A 700 -12.09 9.93 16.66
CA THR A 700 -11.02 10.93 16.79
C THR A 700 -10.94 11.84 15.56
N TYR A 701 -10.32 13.01 15.69
CA TYR A 701 -10.08 13.89 14.54
C TYR A 701 -8.78 13.47 13.84
N GLU A 702 -8.73 13.40 12.50
CA GLU A 702 -7.53 13.00 11.74
C GLU A 702 -7.26 13.97 10.57
N ILE A 703 -5.99 14.17 10.18
CA ILE A 703 -5.60 15.07 9.08
C ILE A 703 -5.49 14.26 7.79
N THR A 704 -6.10 14.72 6.69
CA THR A 704 -6.25 13.99 5.42
C THR A 704 -4.94 13.73 4.66
N ALA A 705 -4.88 12.61 3.92
CA ALA A 705 -3.69 12.14 3.18
C ALA A 705 -3.22 13.09 2.05
N SER A 706 -4.10 13.95 1.53
CA SER A 706 -3.78 14.98 0.53
C SER A 706 -2.98 16.14 1.14
N TRP A 707 -3.30 16.56 2.37
CA TRP A 707 -2.46 17.50 3.12
C TRP A 707 -1.13 16.86 3.50
N GLN A 708 -1.13 15.59 3.94
CA GLN A 708 0.10 14.84 4.26
C GLN A 708 1.06 14.70 3.05
N ASN A 709 0.55 14.66 1.81
CA ASN A 709 1.36 14.55 0.59
C ASN A 709 1.77 15.90 -0.04
N GLY A 710 1.02 16.99 0.18
CA GLY A 710 1.44 18.36 -0.19
C GLY A 710 2.55 18.93 0.71
N LEU A 711 2.86 18.20 1.79
CA LEU A 711 3.70 18.61 2.90
C LEU A 711 5.18 18.20 2.72
N SER A 712 5.75 18.00 1.53
CA SER A 712 7.20 17.69 1.44
C SER A 712 8.10 18.92 1.64
N ASN A 713 7.84 20.03 0.95
CA ASN A 713 8.40 21.35 1.32
C ASN A 713 7.58 22.01 2.44
N ALA A 714 6.29 21.70 2.52
CA ALA A 714 5.46 22.20 3.60
C ALA A 714 5.80 21.54 4.95
N VAL A 715 6.48 20.38 5.04
CA VAL A 715 6.86 19.76 6.34
C VAL A 715 7.97 20.58 6.97
N LEU A 716 8.95 21.03 6.18
CA LEU A 716 9.99 21.94 6.67
C LEU A 716 9.39 23.29 7.08
N LEU A 717 8.54 23.88 6.25
CA LEU A 717 7.87 25.16 6.53
C LEU A 717 6.91 25.06 7.72
N ALA A 718 6.12 23.98 7.82
CA ALA A 718 5.24 23.71 8.95
C ALA A 718 6.05 23.41 10.22
N SER A 719 7.17 22.70 10.12
CA SER A 719 8.10 22.47 11.24
C SER A 719 8.68 23.79 11.74
N LEU A 720 8.99 24.75 10.86
CA LEU A 720 9.43 26.10 11.25
C LEU A 720 8.32 26.92 11.93
N VAL A 721 7.05 26.70 11.57
CA VAL A 721 5.91 27.32 12.27
C VAL A 721 5.68 26.67 13.63
N PHE A 722 5.75 25.34 13.71
CA PHE A 722 5.57 24.59 14.95
C PHE A 722 6.70 24.85 15.96
N ILE A 723 7.96 24.99 15.51
CA ILE A 723 9.07 25.29 16.42
C ILE A 723 8.89 26.66 17.08
N CYS A 724 8.35 27.66 16.38
CA CYS A 724 8.01 28.96 16.98
C CYS A 724 6.99 28.81 18.13
N GLY A 725 5.97 27.98 17.94
CA GLY A 725 4.95 27.68 18.95
C GLY A 725 5.50 26.88 20.13
N PHE A 726 6.38 25.90 19.90
CA PHE A 726 6.94 25.08 20.97
C PHE A 726 8.00 25.82 21.78
N ILE A 727 8.81 26.69 21.16
CA ILE A 727 9.72 27.60 21.87
C ILE A 727 8.92 28.51 22.83
N ALA A 728 7.72 28.95 22.46
CA ALA A 728 6.87 29.76 23.33
C ALA A 728 6.49 29.01 24.62
N ILE A 729 6.22 27.70 24.54
CA ILE A 729 5.89 26.88 25.71
C ILE A 729 7.09 26.80 26.66
N SER A 730 8.30 26.61 26.14
CA SER A 730 9.54 26.61 26.93
C SER A 730 9.86 27.99 27.51
N PHE A 731 9.60 29.07 26.75
CA PHE A 731 9.83 30.45 27.19
C PHE A 731 8.86 30.88 28.31
N PHE A 732 7.58 30.51 28.20
CA PHE A 732 6.54 30.86 29.17
C PHE A 732 6.33 29.80 30.28
N SER A 733 7.18 28.78 30.37
CA SER A 733 6.99 27.68 31.32
C SER A 733 6.96 28.16 32.78
N PRO A 734 5.88 27.92 33.55
CA PRO A 734 5.80 28.31 34.96
C PRO A 734 6.41 27.27 35.92
N ASN A 735 6.66 26.04 35.45
CA ASN A 735 7.19 24.94 36.26
C ASN A 735 7.91 23.90 35.38
N LEU A 736 8.68 23.02 36.02
CA LEU A 736 9.50 22.01 35.35
C LEU A 736 8.69 21.02 34.47
N PRO A 737 7.48 20.57 34.85
CA PRO A 737 6.65 19.75 33.95
C PRO A 737 6.28 20.45 32.65
N VAL A 738 5.92 21.73 32.68
CA VAL A 738 5.60 22.49 31.45
C VAL A 738 6.86 22.72 30.61
N LEU A 739 8.01 22.94 31.25
CA LEU A 739 9.30 23.03 30.54
C LEU A 739 9.65 21.71 29.85
N LEU A 740 9.49 20.58 30.55
CA LEU A 740 9.70 19.24 30.00
C LEU A 740 8.79 18.97 28.80
N VAL A 741 7.51 19.33 28.91
CA VAL A 741 6.57 19.25 27.78
C VAL A 741 7.10 20.13 26.64
N GLY A 742 7.40 21.40 26.87
CA GLY A 742 7.96 22.31 25.86
C GLY A 742 9.17 21.74 25.12
N GLN A 743 10.14 21.17 25.86
CA GLN A 743 11.33 20.52 25.27
C GLN A 743 10.97 19.29 24.43
N PHE A 744 10.06 18.47 24.94
CA PHE A 744 9.59 17.29 24.23
C PHE A 744 8.89 17.65 22.91
N LEU A 745 8.07 18.71 22.92
CA LEU A 745 7.40 19.20 21.71
C LEU A 745 8.40 19.84 20.73
N CYS A 746 9.39 20.60 21.20
CA CYS A 746 10.44 21.16 20.34
C CYS A 746 11.28 20.08 19.64
N GLY A 747 11.47 18.92 20.28
CA GLY A 747 12.15 17.74 19.73
C GLY A 747 11.61 17.25 18.37
N ILE A 748 10.46 17.79 17.96
CA ILE A 748 9.73 17.40 16.78
C ILE A 748 10.23 18.08 15.51
N PRO A 749 10.02 19.39 15.31
CA PRO A 749 10.64 20.11 14.21
C PRO A 749 12.13 19.80 14.05
N TRP A 750 12.84 19.64 15.17
CA TRP A 750 14.26 19.30 15.19
C TRP A 750 14.58 17.95 14.54
N GLY A 751 13.85 16.87 14.84
CA GLY A 751 14.05 15.58 14.18
C GLY A 751 13.78 15.61 12.66
N VAL A 752 12.86 16.47 12.22
CA VAL A 752 12.60 16.72 10.80
C VAL A 752 13.79 17.44 10.16
N PHE A 753 14.29 18.52 10.77
CA PHE A 753 15.46 19.25 10.25
C PHE A 753 16.71 18.35 10.15
N ALA A 754 16.91 17.49 11.14
CA ALA A 754 18.04 16.55 11.24
C ALA A 754 18.13 15.57 10.06
N THR A 755 16.98 15.12 9.58
CA THR A 755 16.86 14.02 8.63
C THR A 755 16.69 14.53 7.20
N MET A 756 15.93 15.61 7.02
CA MET A 756 15.67 16.18 5.70
C MET A 756 16.86 16.93 5.11
N ALA A 757 17.66 17.62 5.94
CA ALA A 757 18.75 18.43 5.43
C ALA A 757 19.89 17.63 4.79
N PRO A 758 20.42 16.55 5.40
CA PRO A 758 21.42 15.70 4.76
C PRO A 758 20.88 14.99 3.51
N ALA A 759 19.62 14.57 3.53
CA ALA A 759 19.00 13.89 2.39
C ALA A 759 18.85 14.83 1.19
N TYR A 760 18.28 16.02 1.40
CA TYR A 760 18.13 17.03 0.35
C TYR A 760 19.48 17.48 -0.21
N ALA A 761 20.48 17.73 0.65
CA ALA A 761 21.84 18.07 0.22
C ALA A 761 22.44 16.99 -0.71
N SER A 762 22.20 15.71 -0.41
CA SER A 762 22.71 14.61 -1.22
C SER A 762 22.02 14.45 -2.59
N GLU A 763 20.76 14.86 -2.69
CA GLU A 763 19.95 14.75 -3.92
C GLU A 763 20.20 15.94 -4.86
N VAL A 764 20.55 17.09 -4.32
CA VAL A 764 20.75 18.33 -5.10
C VAL A 764 22.20 18.51 -5.56
N CYS A 765 23.16 17.87 -4.90
CA CYS A 765 24.58 18.12 -5.14
C CYS A 765 25.27 17.06 -6.02
N PRO A 766 26.14 17.47 -6.96
CA PRO A 766 26.95 16.56 -7.77
C PRO A 766 27.98 15.81 -6.90
N MET A 767 28.49 14.67 -7.37
CA MET A 767 29.41 13.79 -6.65
C MET A 767 30.60 14.52 -6.01
N ALA A 768 31.22 15.46 -6.74
CA ALA A 768 32.38 16.22 -6.26
C ALA A 768 32.09 17.14 -5.06
N LEU A 769 30.83 17.58 -4.88
CA LEU A 769 30.41 18.49 -3.80
C LEU A 769 29.65 17.77 -2.68
N ARG A 770 29.02 16.63 -3.01
CA ARG A 770 28.12 15.87 -2.12
C ARG A 770 28.70 15.67 -0.73
N GLY A 771 29.89 15.06 -0.64
CA GLY A 771 30.54 14.77 0.64
C GLY A 771 30.91 16.02 1.47
N TYR A 772 31.18 17.17 0.85
CA TYR A 772 31.52 18.40 1.56
C TYR A 772 30.28 19.09 2.15
N LEU A 773 29.21 19.14 1.37
CA LEU A 773 27.97 19.82 1.75
C LEU A 773 27.15 19.02 2.75
N THR A 774 27.19 17.68 2.69
CA THR A 774 26.61 16.85 3.74
C THR A 774 27.37 16.97 5.06
N VAL A 775 28.67 17.26 5.00
CA VAL A 775 29.53 17.45 6.19
C VAL A 775 29.36 18.84 6.80
N TYR A 776 28.91 19.84 6.02
CA TYR A 776 28.59 21.19 6.51
C TYR A 776 27.52 21.16 7.62
N VAL A 777 26.64 20.16 7.61
CA VAL A 777 25.71 19.84 8.70
C VAL A 777 26.42 19.88 10.06
N ASN A 778 27.56 19.20 10.20
CA ASN A 778 28.30 19.14 11.47
C ASN A 778 28.92 20.49 11.88
N LEU A 779 29.15 21.40 10.92
CA LEU A 779 29.60 22.76 11.22
C LEU A 779 28.45 23.59 11.77
N CYS A 780 27.23 23.41 11.26
CA CYS A 780 26.01 24.01 11.82
C CYS A 780 25.77 23.56 13.26
N TRP A 781 26.03 22.28 13.57
CA TRP A 781 26.10 21.78 14.95
C TRP A 781 27.11 22.59 15.76
N ALA A 782 28.41 22.52 15.45
CA ALA A 782 29.44 23.22 16.23
C ALA A 782 29.20 24.73 16.45
N LEU A 783 28.64 25.44 15.46
CA LEU A 783 28.28 26.85 15.56
C LEU A 783 27.10 27.09 16.52
N GLY A 784 26.09 26.23 16.52
CA GLY A 784 24.96 26.28 17.45
C GLY A 784 25.41 26.15 18.90
N GLN A 785 26.22 25.12 19.19
CA GLN A 785 26.88 24.88 20.47
C GLN A 785 27.66 26.12 20.95
N LEU A 786 28.42 26.77 20.06
CA LEU A 786 29.21 27.94 20.39
C LEU A 786 28.33 29.17 20.74
N ILE A 787 27.28 29.41 19.96
CA ILE A 787 26.30 30.49 20.22
C ILE A 787 25.60 30.24 21.56
N SER A 788 25.13 29.01 21.80
CA SER A 788 24.48 28.62 23.06
C SER A 788 25.39 28.82 24.26
N ALA A 789 26.64 28.37 24.19
CA ALA A 789 27.63 28.55 25.25
C ALA A 789 27.93 30.04 25.52
N GLY A 790 28.04 30.86 24.46
CA GLY A 790 28.25 32.30 24.58
C GLY A 790 27.07 33.02 25.26
N VAL A 791 25.85 32.67 24.90
CA VAL A 791 24.63 33.21 25.53
C VAL A 791 24.56 32.79 27.00
N GLN A 792 24.77 31.51 27.31
CA GLN A 792 24.75 31.00 28.69
C GLN A 792 25.82 31.67 29.57
N ALA A 793 27.02 31.90 29.03
CA ALA A 793 28.09 32.62 29.73
C ALA A 793 27.72 34.09 30.02
N GLY A 794 26.97 34.75 29.13
CA GLY A 794 26.49 36.12 29.34
C GLY A 794 25.47 36.26 30.46
N PHE A 795 24.70 35.21 30.76
CA PHE A 795 23.64 35.21 31.77
C PHE A 795 24.00 34.45 33.06
N SER A 796 25.18 33.83 33.16
CA SER A 796 25.57 32.95 34.27
C SER A 796 25.65 33.63 35.65
N GLY A 797 25.74 34.96 35.70
CA GLY A 797 25.75 35.74 36.94
C GLY A 797 24.39 36.26 37.40
N SER A 798 23.32 36.02 36.62
CA SER A 798 21.97 36.55 36.89
C SER A 798 21.09 35.51 37.57
N THR A 799 20.40 35.89 38.64
CA THR A 799 19.40 35.08 39.33
C THR A 799 17.97 35.36 38.87
N SER A 800 17.82 36.26 37.88
CA SER A 800 16.51 36.63 37.34
C SER A 800 15.95 35.52 36.46
N GLN A 801 14.61 35.41 36.39
CA GLN A 801 13.93 34.51 35.45
C GLN A 801 14.35 34.74 33.99
N TRP A 802 14.83 35.94 33.66
CA TRP A 802 15.33 36.25 32.32
C TRP A 802 16.61 35.51 31.94
N ALA A 803 17.38 35.02 32.92
CA ALA A 803 18.62 34.30 32.69
C ALA A 803 18.42 32.97 31.94
N TYR A 804 17.28 32.30 32.11
CA TYR A 804 16.93 31.11 31.34
C TYR A 804 16.02 31.42 30.15
N ARG A 805 15.15 32.44 30.24
CA ARG A 805 14.20 32.79 29.17
C ARG A 805 14.84 33.42 27.93
N ILE A 806 15.83 34.29 28.09
CA ILE A 806 16.51 34.94 26.95
C ILE A 806 17.21 33.91 26.04
N PRO A 807 17.91 32.89 26.57
CA PRO A 807 18.40 31.77 25.76
C PRO A 807 17.34 31.10 24.87
N PHE A 808 16.11 30.92 25.37
CA PHE A 808 14.99 30.41 24.56
C PHE A 808 14.53 31.42 23.50
N ALA A 809 14.42 32.69 23.85
CA ALA A 809 13.93 33.73 22.92
C ALA A 809 14.85 33.96 21.72
N ILE A 810 16.17 33.79 21.89
CA ILE A 810 17.15 33.95 20.81
C ILE A 810 16.91 32.92 19.68
N GLN A 811 16.29 31.78 19.99
CA GLN A 811 15.97 30.77 18.97
C GLN A 811 14.94 31.27 17.95
N TRP A 812 14.07 32.21 18.29
CA TRP A 812 13.12 32.81 17.33
C TRP A 812 13.78 33.65 16.24
N ALA A 813 15.07 33.97 16.36
CA ALA A 813 15.80 34.71 15.32
C ALA A 813 16.00 33.90 14.03
N TRP A 814 15.91 32.56 14.10
CA TRP A 814 16.25 31.66 12.99
C TRP A 814 15.05 31.23 12.12
N PRO A 815 13.85 30.93 12.67
CA PRO A 815 12.75 30.40 11.87
C PRO A 815 12.24 31.34 10.78
N LEU A 816 12.15 32.65 11.02
CA LEU A 816 11.61 33.61 10.06
C LEU A 816 12.50 33.79 8.80
N PRO A 817 13.83 34.00 8.92
CA PRO A 817 14.72 33.98 7.76
C PRO A 817 14.70 32.65 7.03
N LEU A 818 14.76 31.52 7.76
CA LEU A 818 14.78 30.19 7.16
C LEU A 818 13.48 29.86 6.44
N PHE A 819 12.33 30.26 6.98
CA PHE A 819 11.03 30.06 6.35
C PHE A 819 10.96 30.76 4.99
N THR A 820 11.41 32.02 4.96
CA THR A 820 11.46 32.82 3.73
C THR A 820 12.38 32.18 2.70
N ILE A 821 13.53 31.68 3.13
CA ILE A 821 14.52 31.04 2.25
C ILE A 821 13.98 29.71 1.71
N LEU A 822 13.45 28.83 2.57
CA LEU A 822 12.92 27.52 2.17
C LEU A 822 11.71 27.64 1.26
N TRP A 823 10.89 28.69 1.40
CA TRP A 823 9.78 28.97 0.49
C TRP A 823 10.22 29.11 -0.98
N PHE A 824 11.44 29.58 -1.24
CA PHE A 824 11.98 29.74 -2.58
C PHE A 824 12.91 28.61 -3.03
N ALA A 825 13.21 27.65 -2.16
CA ALA A 825 14.10 26.53 -2.47
C ALA A 825 13.47 25.64 -3.56
N PRO A 826 14.25 25.23 -4.59
CA PRO A 826 13.76 24.29 -5.60
C PRO A 826 13.54 22.90 -4.99
N GLU A 827 12.49 22.20 -5.43
CA GLU A 827 12.23 20.81 -5.02
C GLU A 827 13.32 19.87 -5.58
N SER A 828 13.58 18.75 -4.90
CA SER A 828 14.61 17.80 -5.31
C SER A 828 14.36 17.21 -6.72
N PRO A 829 15.37 17.20 -7.62
CA PRO A 829 15.20 16.59 -8.95
C PRO A 829 14.98 15.08 -8.88
N TRP A 830 15.59 14.39 -7.92
CA TRP A 830 15.37 12.96 -7.69
C TRP A 830 13.94 12.65 -7.23
N TYR A 831 13.31 13.56 -6.47
CA TYR A 831 11.89 13.41 -6.13
C TYR A 831 11.02 13.43 -7.39
N PHE A 832 11.24 14.39 -8.29
CA PHE A 832 10.48 14.46 -9.53
C PHE A 832 10.70 13.24 -10.43
N VAL A 833 11.92 12.72 -10.53
CA VAL A 833 12.20 11.46 -11.25
C VAL A 833 11.45 10.27 -10.63
N ARG A 834 11.43 10.13 -9.30
CA ARG A 834 10.71 9.04 -8.60
C ARG A 834 9.20 9.10 -8.77
N VAL A 835 8.62 10.29 -8.92
CA VAL A 835 7.18 10.50 -9.13
C VAL A 835 6.82 10.53 -10.63
N GLY A 836 7.79 10.30 -11.53
CA GLY A 836 7.58 10.26 -12.98
C GLY A 836 7.40 11.64 -13.64
N LYS A 837 7.73 12.74 -12.94
CA LYS A 837 7.61 14.12 -13.44
C LYS A 837 8.93 14.61 -14.05
N HIS A 838 9.37 13.99 -15.15
CA HIS A 838 10.69 14.24 -15.74
C HIS A 838 10.92 15.69 -16.21
N ASP A 839 9.88 16.37 -16.70
CA ASP A 839 9.95 17.79 -17.11
C ASP A 839 10.21 18.73 -15.92
N GLU A 840 9.61 18.45 -14.76
CA GLU A 840 9.85 19.22 -13.52
C GLU A 840 11.21 18.90 -12.92
N ALA A 841 11.70 17.66 -13.10
CA ALA A 841 13.08 17.29 -12.78
C ALA A 841 14.07 18.12 -13.61
N GLU A 842 13.84 18.27 -14.91
CA GLU A 842 14.67 19.08 -15.81
C GLU A 842 14.67 20.55 -15.38
N LYS A 843 13.51 21.13 -15.09
CA LYS A 843 13.39 22.51 -14.56
C LYS A 843 14.13 22.69 -13.23
N SER A 844 14.08 21.70 -12.34
CA SER A 844 14.82 21.75 -11.07
C SER A 844 16.33 21.69 -11.30
N VAL A 845 16.81 20.78 -12.16
CA VAL A 845 18.23 20.71 -12.57
C VAL A 845 18.69 22.04 -13.21
N MET A 846 17.87 22.66 -14.06
CA MET A 846 18.17 23.96 -14.67
C MET A 846 18.24 25.12 -13.66
N ARG A 847 17.46 25.07 -12.57
CA ARG A 847 17.51 26.05 -11.47
C ARG A 847 18.75 25.86 -10.59
N LEU A 848 19.21 24.62 -10.45
CA LEU A 848 20.35 24.24 -9.62
C LEU A 848 21.71 24.41 -10.34
N GLY A 849 21.72 24.31 -11.67
CA GLY A 849 22.90 24.49 -12.53
C GLY A 849 23.16 25.93 -12.99
N SER A 850 24.40 26.20 -13.41
CA SER A 850 24.78 27.46 -14.08
C SER A 850 24.19 27.58 -15.49
N ALA A 851 24.23 28.78 -16.08
CA ALA A 851 23.69 29.02 -17.43
C ALA A 851 24.29 28.10 -18.52
N MET A 852 25.55 27.68 -18.37
CA MET A 852 26.24 26.75 -19.27
C MET A 852 25.79 25.29 -19.09
N GLN A 853 25.22 24.93 -17.94
CA GLN A 853 24.74 23.59 -17.62
C GLN A 853 23.26 23.37 -17.94
N ARG A 854 22.50 24.44 -18.20
CA ARG A 854 21.11 24.32 -18.64
C ARG A 854 20.99 23.54 -19.95
N SER A 855 22.01 23.58 -20.80
CA SER A 855 22.06 22.78 -22.04
C SER A 855 22.32 21.30 -21.82
N HIS A 856 22.81 20.89 -20.65
CA HIS A 856 23.12 19.49 -20.29
C HIS A 856 22.13 18.90 -19.26
N ALA A 857 21.01 19.60 -19.03
CA ALA A 857 20.02 19.22 -18.02
C ALA A 857 19.32 17.90 -18.39
N LYS A 858 19.12 17.63 -19.68
CA LYS A 858 18.49 16.41 -20.18
C LYS A 858 19.36 15.18 -19.94
N GLU A 859 20.65 15.29 -20.21
CA GLU A 859 21.66 14.25 -19.97
C GLU A 859 21.74 13.91 -18.48
N THR A 860 21.68 14.93 -17.61
CA THR A 860 21.67 14.76 -16.15
C THR A 860 20.41 14.03 -15.68
N VAL A 861 19.23 14.41 -16.19
CA VAL A 861 17.96 13.75 -15.85
C VAL A 861 17.91 12.32 -16.38
N ALA A 862 18.44 12.06 -17.58
CA ALA A 862 18.54 10.71 -18.14
C ALA A 862 19.35 9.76 -17.25
N SER A 863 20.49 10.22 -16.71
CA SER A 863 21.29 9.46 -15.75
C SER A 863 20.54 9.16 -14.44
N MET A 864 19.73 10.12 -13.95
CA MET A 864 18.86 9.92 -12.77
C MET A 864 17.74 8.91 -13.04
N ILE A 865 17.11 8.97 -14.22
CA ILE A 865 16.07 8.01 -14.65
C ILE A 865 16.65 6.60 -14.71
N TYR A 866 17.79 6.44 -15.39
CA TYR A 866 18.47 5.14 -15.50
C TYR A 866 18.84 4.56 -14.14
N THR A 867 19.40 5.39 -13.25
CA THR A 867 19.72 4.95 -11.88
C THR A 867 18.46 4.51 -11.11
N ASN A 868 17.38 5.27 -11.16
CA ASN A 868 16.12 4.89 -10.51
C ASN A 868 15.51 3.61 -11.13
N GLN A 869 15.66 3.41 -12.43
CA GLN A 869 15.18 2.22 -13.14
C GLN A 869 16.00 0.98 -12.78
N LEU A 870 17.32 1.12 -12.63
CA LEU A 870 18.21 0.09 -12.10
C LEU A 870 17.79 -0.30 -10.66
N GLU A 871 17.56 0.67 -9.78
CA GLU A 871 17.08 0.42 -8.41
C GLU A 871 15.69 -0.24 -8.39
N MET A 872 14.79 0.09 -9.33
CA MET A 872 13.48 -0.56 -9.47
C MET A 872 13.61 -2.02 -9.92
N ASN A 873 14.50 -2.31 -10.88
CA ASN A 873 14.73 -3.65 -11.41
C ASN A 873 15.38 -4.58 -10.37
N ILE A 874 16.15 -4.04 -9.42
CA ILE A 874 16.74 -4.78 -8.30
C ILE A 874 15.67 -5.15 -7.22
N GLY A 875 14.42 -4.70 -7.39
CA GLY A 875 13.27 -5.10 -6.57
C GLY A 875 13.02 -4.23 -5.34
N GLU A 876 13.44 -2.96 -5.36
CA GLU A 876 13.27 -2.04 -4.23
C GLU A 876 11.85 -1.43 -4.17
N GLY A 877 11.04 -1.95 -3.24
CA GLY A 877 9.85 -1.27 -2.72
C GLY A 877 10.21 0.00 -1.95
N THR A 878 9.23 0.86 -1.66
CA THR A 878 9.46 2.15 -1.00
C THR A 878 9.10 2.16 0.48
N SER A 879 8.90 1.01 1.14
CA SER A 879 8.48 0.95 2.55
C SER A 879 9.66 0.93 3.53
N TYR A 880 9.42 1.19 4.82
CA TYR A 880 10.45 1.02 5.86
C TYR A 880 10.91 -0.43 6.01
N LEU A 881 10.07 -1.41 5.65
CA LEU A 881 10.44 -2.83 5.67
C LEU A 881 11.45 -3.17 4.58
N ASP A 882 11.45 -2.41 3.48
CA ASP A 882 12.37 -2.64 2.36
C ASP A 882 13.80 -2.23 2.72
N CYS A 883 13.99 -1.29 3.65
CA CYS A 883 15.31 -0.99 4.25
C CYS A 883 15.97 -2.21 4.93
N PHE A 884 15.19 -3.24 5.28
CA PHE A 884 15.67 -4.45 5.95
C PHE A 884 15.68 -5.70 5.05
N ARG A 885 15.43 -5.54 3.75
CA ARG A 885 15.39 -6.64 2.77
C ARG A 885 16.57 -6.58 1.80
N GLY A 886 16.89 -7.72 1.20
CA GLY A 886 17.90 -7.84 0.15
C GLY A 886 19.22 -7.14 0.47
N VAL A 887 19.68 -6.37 -0.51
CA VAL A 887 20.93 -5.60 -0.49
C VAL A 887 20.84 -4.40 0.46
N ASP A 888 19.67 -3.78 0.59
CA ASP A 888 19.44 -2.63 1.47
C ASP A 888 19.54 -2.94 2.94
N ARG A 889 19.34 -4.21 3.35
CA ARG A 889 19.63 -4.63 4.73
C ARG A 889 21.06 -4.31 5.13
N ARG A 890 22.02 -4.55 4.22
CA ARG A 890 23.45 -4.26 4.44
C ARG A 890 23.70 -2.75 4.44
N ARG A 891 23.06 -2.00 3.54
CA ARG A 891 23.17 -0.53 3.47
C ARG A 891 22.63 0.15 4.72
N THR A 892 21.44 -0.26 5.16
CA THR A 892 20.77 0.25 6.37
C THR A 892 21.51 -0.14 7.64
N GLU A 893 22.06 -1.36 7.73
CA GLU A 893 22.95 -1.75 8.83
C GLU A 893 24.18 -0.83 8.91
N ILE A 894 24.86 -0.59 7.78
CA ILE A 894 26.02 0.31 7.73
C ILE A 894 25.64 1.73 8.17
N ALA A 895 24.53 2.27 7.64
CA ALA A 895 24.05 3.61 8.00
C ALA A 895 23.74 3.72 9.50
N CYS A 896 23.01 2.76 10.07
CA CYS A 896 22.66 2.74 11.49
C CYS A 896 23.89 2.61 12.40
N MET A 897 24.83 1.73 12.07
CA MET A 897 26.02 1.49 12.88
C MET A 897 26.99 2.68 12.87
N VAL A 898 27.15 3.36 11.73
CA VAL A 898 27.97 4.57 11.59
C VAL A 898 27.40 5.73 12.43
N PHE A 899 26.08 5.89 12.50
CA PHE A 899 25.48 6.89 13.39
C PHE A 899 25.56 6.47 14.86
N MET A 900 25.27 5.21 15.17
CA MET A 900 25.32 4.68 16.53
C MET A 900 26.73 4.72 17.13
N ALA A 901 27.79 4.60 16.34
CA ALA A 901 29.17 4.66 16.87
C ALA A 901 29.51 6.00 17.56
N GLN A 902 28.87 7.10 17.17
CA GLN A 902 29.16 8.44 17.71
C GLN A 902 28.97 8.53 19.24
N PRO A 903 27.82 8.17 19.85
CA PRO A 903 27.66 8.17 21.30
C PRO A 903 28.59 7.18 22.02
N PHE A 904 28.98 6.08 21.36
CA PHE A 904 29.82 5.04 21.94
C PHE A 904 31.32 5.29 21.80
N CYS A 905 31.76 6.24 20.97
CA CYS A 905 33.18 6.59 20.82
C CYS A 905 33.65 7.65 21.83
N GLY A 906 32.92 7.82 22.94
CA GLY A 906 33.25 8.75 24.03
C GLY A 906 32.65 10.15 23.88
N SER A 907 31.70 10.37 22.97
CA SER A 907 31.14 11.70 22.76
C SER A 907 30.31 12.22 23.91
N VAL A 908 29.66 11.35 24.68
CA VAL A 908 28.93 11.75 25.90
C VAL A 908 29.90 12.22 26.99
N LEU A 909 31.09 11.62 27.09
CA LEU A 909 32.15 12.06 27.97
C LEU A 909 32.72 13.42 27.52
N GLY A 910 32.98 13.57 26.21
CA GLY A 910 33.48 14.80 25.60
C GLY A 910 32.46 15.94 25.51
N GLY A 911 31.16 15.63 25.55
CA GLY A 911 30.03 16.57 25.52
C GLY A 911 29.71 17.19 26.88
N THR A 912 30.20 16.60 27.98
CA THR A 912 30.14 17.20 29.33
C THR A 912 31.54 17.50 29.88
N PRO A 913 32.38 18.27 29.16
CA PRO A 913 33.80 18.41 29.47
C PRO A 913 34.02 19.08 30.84
N THR A 914 33.22 20.10 31.18
CA THR A 914 33.32 20.79 32.47
C THR A 914 33.08 19.87 33.66
N TYR A 915 32.08 18.98 33.59
CA TYR A 915 31.78 18.05 34.67
C TYR A 915 32.90 17.02 34.81
N PHE A 916 33.35 16.44 33.70
CA PHE A 916 34.49 15.52 33.68
C PHE A 916 35.77 16.17 34.26
N PHE A 917 36.12 17.38 33.84
CA PHE A 917 37.33 18.08 34.33
C PHE A 917 37.29 18.36 35.83
N VAL A 918 36.11 18.71 36.36
CA VAL A 918 35.92 18.89 37.81
C VAL A 918 36.06 17.56 38.54
N GLN A 919 35.49 16.47 38.02
CA GLN A 919 35.64 15.14 38.62
C GLN A 919 37.07 14.59 38.50
N ALA A 920 37.79 14.99 37.45
CA ALA A 920 39.22 14.72 37.29
C ALA A 920 40.10 15.61 38.19
N GLY A 921 39.54 16.52 39.00
CA GLY A 921 40.26 17.30 40.00
C GLY A 921 40.80 18.66 39.53
N LEU A 922 40.32 19.21 38.41
CA LEU A 922 40.67 20.59 37.99
C LEU A 922 39.81 21.64 38.72
N PRO A 923 40.36 22.84 38.98
CA PRO A 923 39.57 23.97 39.47
C PRO A 923 38.41 24.30 38.52
N LYS A 924 37.24 24.65 39.08
CA LYS A 924 36.01 24.96 38.31
C LYS A 924 36.21 26.08 37.27
N SER A 925 36.97 27.12 37.62
CA SER A 925 37.25 28.26 36.73
C SER A 925 38.08 27.88 35.50
N ILE A 926 39.04 26.96 35.67
CA ILE A 926 39.90 26.45 34.61
C ILE A 926 39.12 25.45 33.74
N SER A 927 38.36 24.57 34.37
CA SER A 927 37.48 23.59 33.69
C SER A 927 36.50 24.25 32.72
N PHE A 928 35.89 25.37 33.12
CA PHE A 928 34.99 26.14 32.27
C PHE A 928 35.72 26.78 31.07
N ARG A 929 36.88 27.42 31.30
CA ARG A 929 37.67 28.04 30.23
C ARG A 929 38.20 27.02 29.22
N MET A 930 38.65 25.87 29.69
CA MET A 930 39.09 24.77 28.81
C MET A 930 37.94 24.21 27.98
N SER A 931 36.75 24.09 28.57
CA SER A 931 35.55 23.63 27.85
C SER A 931 35.13 24.61 26.75
N ALA A 932 35.15 25.92 27.03
CA ALA A 932 34.89 26.95 26.04
C ALA A 932 35.95 26.94 24.90
N GLY A 933 37.23 26.75 25.24
CA GLY A 933 38.29 26.57 24.24
C GLY A 933 38.11 25.31 23.38
N GLY A 934 37.57 24.23 23.96
CA GLY A 934 37.21 23.00 23.25
C GLY A 934 36.18 23.23 22.14
N LEU A 935 35.15 24.05 22.37
CA LEU A 935 34.15 24.39 21.34
C LEU A 935 34.76 25.12 20.13
N GLY A 936 35.80 25.94 20.36
CA GLY A 936 36.59 26.54 19.27
C GLY A 936 37.38 25.50 18.47
N ILE A 937 38.01 24.53 19.15
CA ILE A 937 38.70 23.40 18.52
C ILE A 937 37.75 22.55 17.68
N ALA A 938 36.51 22.32 18.17
CA ALA A 938 35.48 21.60 17.43
C ALA A 938 35.11 22.27 16.10
N SER A 939 34.95 23.61 16.12
CA SER A 939 34.64 24.39 14.93
C SER A 939 35.77 24.34 13.89
N VAL A 940 37.02 24.53 14.33
CA VAL A 940 38.21 24.45 13.46
C VAL A 940 38.43 23.03 12.95
N GLY A 941 38.24 22.02 13.79
CA GLY A 941 38.35 20.61 13.43
C GLY A 941 37.37 20.22 12.33
N THR A 942 36.14 20.74 12.40
CA THR A 942 35.14 20.50 11.35
C THR A 942 35.57 21.09 10.01
N VAL A 943 36.14 22.31 9.99
CA VAL A 943 36.68 22.90 8.76
C VAL A 943 37.88 22.12 8.24
N ALA A 944 38.76 21.65 9.13
CA ALA A 944 39.89 20.80 8.77
C ALA A 944 39.45 19.46 8.16
N SER A 945 38.30 18.92 8.56
CA SER A 945 37.72 17.70 7.97
C SER A 945 37.48 17.82 6.47
N TRP A 946 37.17 19.02 5.96
CA TRP A 946 37.01 19.26 4.52
C TRP A 946 38.32 19.08 3.76
N LEU A 947 39.43 19.56 4.32
CA LEU A 947 40.76 19.35 3.72
C LEU A 947 41.11 17.85 3.70
N LEU A 948 40.78 17.15 4.78
CA LEU A 948 41.02 15.70 4.90
C LEU A 948 40.15 14.88 3.94
N LEU A 949 38.90 15.27 3.69
CA LEU A 949 38.00 14.63 2.72
C LEU A 949 38.53 14.68 1.28
N GLY A 950 39.26 15.76 0.94
CA GLY A 950 39.94 15.86 -0.33
C GLY A 950 41.09 14.85 -0.45
N ALA A 951 41.91 14.73 0.59
CA ALA A 951 43.10 13.90 0.59
C ALA A 951 42.82 12.39 0.78
N PHE A 952 41.90 12.02 1.67
CA PHE A 952 41.67 10.64 2.10
C PHE A 952 40.27 10.12 1.72
N GLY A 953 40.08 8.81 1.80
CA GLY A 953 38.78 8.13 1.59
C GLY A 953 37.85 8.24 2.81
N ARG A 954 36.54 8.05 2.61
CA ARG A 954 35.54 8.15 3.70
C ARG A 954 35.75 7.03 4.71
N ARG A 955 36.00 5.82 4.22
CA ARG A 955 36.29 4.64 5.06
C ARG A 955 37.57 4.84 5.85
N THR A 956 38.63 5.33 5.20
CA THR A 956 39.94 5.54 5.83
C THR A 956 39.86 6.54 6.98
N LEU A 957 39.20 7.68 6.76
CA LEU A 957 39.05 8.72 7.79
C LEU A 957 38.22 8.24 8.98
N TYR A 958 37.12 7.54 8.72
CA TYR A 958 36.24 7.07 9.77
C TYR A 958 36.87 5.94 10.61
N LEU A 959 37.52 4.98 9.95
CA LEU A 959 38.21 3.86 10.61
C LEU A 959 39.38 4.33 11.49
N TRP A 960 40.31 5.11 10.93
CA TRP A 960 41.45 5.59 11.70
C TRP A 960 41.06 6.67 12.72
N GLY A 961 39.98 7.42 12.45
CA GLY A 961 39.34 8.27 13.44
C GLY A 961 38.95 7.49 14.70
N LEU A 962 38.18 6.41 14.55
CA LEU A 962 37.80 5.54 15.68
C LEU A 962 39.04 4.95 16.39
N GLY A 963 40.05 4.50 15.63
CA GLY A 963 41.29 3.98 16.19
C GLY A 963 42.04 5.02 17.05
N LEU A 964 42.17 6.25 16.56
CA LEU A 964 42.80 7.35 17.30
C LEU A 964 41.98 7.74 18.54
N LEU A 965 40.65 7.80 18.44
CA LEU A 965 39.79 8.07 19.61
C LEU A 965 39.92 6.98 20.66
N THR A 966 39.97 5.70 20.26
CA THR A 966 40.26 4.58 21.17
C THR A 966 41.61 4.78 21.87
N SER A 967 42.68 5.10 21.12
CA SER A 967 44.00 5.32 21.72
C SER A 967 43.98 6.46 22.75
N VAL A 968 43.35 7.59 22.41
CA VAL A 968 43.25 8.74 23.31
C VAL A 968 42.47 8.40 24.58
N LEU A 969 41.34 7.71 24.47
CA LEU A 969 40.52 7.30 25.63
C LEU A 969 41.25 6.29 26.51
N MET A 970 41.98 5.34 25.92
CA MET A 970 42.83 4.41 26.69
C MET A 970 43.93 5.16 27.43
N THR A 971 44.58 6.14 26.79
CA THR A 971 45.59 7.00 27.44
C THR A 971 45.01 7.77 28.62
N VAL A 972 43.81 8.36 28.49
CA VAL A 972 43.12 9.03 29.61
C VAL A 972 42.86 8.05 30.76
N GLY A 973 42.40 6.83 30.46
CA GLY A 973 42.21 5.78 31.47
C GLY A 973 43.50 5.42 32.20
N PHE A 974 44.61 5.23 31.47
CA PHE A 974 45.91 4.92 32.07
C PHE A 974 46.47 6.07 32.91
N ILE A 975 46.32 7.33 32.48
CA ILE A 975 46.70 8.50 33.27
C ILE A 975 45.87 8.57 34.56
N SER A 976 44.57 8.28 34.49
CA SER A 976 43.68 8.27 35.66
C SER A 976 44.12 7.22 36.69
N VAL A 977 44.60 6.05 36.27
CA VAL A 977 45.11 5.01 37.17
C VAL A 977 46.50 5.34 37.73
N GLY A 978 47.41 5.84 36.88
CA GLY A 978 48.81 6.05 37.26
C GLY A 978 49.13 7.39 37.92
N ALA A 979 48.32 8.43 37.70
CA ALA A 979 48.62 9.80 38.11
C ALA A 979 47.37 10.64 38.44
N GLY A 980 46.19 10.03 38.65
CA GLY A 980 44.90 10.71 38.80
C GLY A 980 44.73 11.59 40.06
N ASP A 981 45.63 11.49 41.04
CA ASP A 981 45.63 12.35 42.24
C ASP A 981 46.67 13.49 42.12
N SER A 982 47.47 13.51 41.05
CA SER A 982 48.48 14.55 40.82
C SER A 982 47.91 15.69 39.98
N SER A 983 48.27 16.93 40.32
CA SER A 983 47.89 18.11 39.53
C SER A 983 48.28 17.93 38.06
N GLY A 984 49.49 17.43 37.78
CA GLY A 984 49.95 17.15 36.41
C GLY A 984 49.11 16.11 35.67
N GLY A 985 48.73 15.01 36.33
CA GLY A 985 47.86 13.98 35.76
C GLY A 985 46.44 14.48 35.47
N ASN A 986 45.93 15.42 36.28
CA ASN A 986 44.62 16.03 36.07
C ASN A 986 44.62 16.91 34.81
N TYR A 987 45.61 17.80 34.67
CA TYR A 987 45.78 18.60 33.45
C TYR A 987 46.04 17.74 32.21
N ALA A 988 46.79 16.65 32.34
CA ALA A 988 47.05 15.72 31.24
C ALA A 988 45.76 15.02 30.76
N GLN A 989 44.89 14.58 31.67
CA GLN A 989 43.57 14.02 31.32
C GLN A 989 42.71 15.05 30.57
N ALA A 990 42.66 16.29 31.04
CA ALA A 990 41.90 17.36 30.39
C ALA A 990 42.45 17.72 28.99
N ALA A 991 43.77 17.79 28.83
CA ALA A 991 44.42 18.06 27.55
C ALA A 991 44.14 16.95 26.53
N MET A 992 44.23 15.68 26.94
CA MET A 992 43.91 14.54 26.08
C MET A 992 42.44 14.53 25.65
N MET A 993 41.51 14.97 26.50
CA MET A 993 40.11 15.13 26.11
C MET A 993 39.89 16.25 25.08
N LEU A 994 40.70 17.32 25.09
CA LEU A 994 40.68 18.32 24.02
C LEU A 994 41.25 17.77 22.71
N VAL A 995 42.25 16.89 22.78
CA VAL A 995 42.76 16.15 21.61
C VAL A 995 41.68 15.20 21.08
N TRP A 996 40.99 14.46 21.94
CA TRP A 996 39.84 13.64 21.57
C TRP A 996 38.80 14.45 20.81
N LEU A 997 38.45 15.65 21.31
CA LEU A 997 37.48 16.54 20.70
C LEU A 997 37.92 16.97 19.29
N GLY A 998 39.18 17.37 19.13
CA GLY A 998 39.73 17.71 17.82
C GLY A 998 39.70 16.53 16.85
N VAL A 999 40.13 15.35 17.26
CA VAL A 999 40.12 14.14 16.43
C VAL A 999 38.69 13.77 16.01
N TYR A 1000 37.73 13.84 16.94
CA TYR A 1000 36.33 13.54 16.68
C TYR A 1000 35.75 14.47 15.61
N TYR A 1001 35.94 15.79 15.78
CA TYR A 1001 35.45 16.80 14.86
C TYR A 1001 36.24 16.89 13.54
N MET A 1002 37.40 16.23 13.42
CA MET A 1002 38.12 16.09 12.14
C MET A 1002 37.76 14.80 11.38
N THR A 1003 37.22 13.80 12.06
CA THR A 1003 37.03 12.45 11.52
C THR A 1003 35.62 11.91 11.75
N VAL A 1004 35.34 11.26 12.87
CA VAL A 1004 34.11 10.48 13.09
C VAL A 1004 32.84 11.33 13.01
N GLY A 1005 32.82 12.50 13.66
CA GLY A 1005 31.64 13.37 13.73
C GLY A 1005 31.19 13.88 12.35
N PRO A 1006 32.05 14.56 11.59
CA PRO A 1006 31.65 15.09 10.29
C PRO A 1006 31.46 13.99 9.24
N ILE A 1007 32.36 12.99 9.17
CA ILE A 1007 32.38 12.00 8.09
C ILE A 1007 31.16 11.06 8.11
N CYS A 1008 30.52 10.87 9.27
CA CYS A 1008 29.31 10.04 9.37
C CYS A 1008 28.19 10.52 8.43
N TYR A 1009 28.01 11.84 8.26
CA TYR A 1009 26.98 12.44 7.42
C TYR A 1009 27.22 12.20 5.92
N ALA A 1010 28.49 12.17 5.49
CA ALA A 1010 28.84 11.77 4.12
C ALA A 1010 28.56 10.28 3.89
N ILE A 1011 28.90 9.41 4.84
CA ILE A 1011 28.71 7.97 4.69
C ILE A 1011 27.23 7.60 4.58
N ILE A 1012 26.34 8.13 5.43
CA ILE A 1012 24.91 7.76 5.39
C ILE A 1012 24.21 8.20 4.10
N SER A 1013 24.62 9.34 3.56
CA SER A 1013 24.03 9.90 2.34
C SER A 1013 24.57 9.22 1.08
N GLU A 1014 25.79 8.69 1.13
CA GLU A 1014 26.41 7.94 0.02
C GLU A 1014 26.04 6.45 0.01
N VAL A 1015 25.84 5.79 1.18
CA VAL A 1015 25.56 4.34 1.27
C VAL A 1015 24.08 3.98 1.03
N SER A 1016 23.16 4.92 1.24
CA SER A 1016 21.72 4.67 1.06
C SER A 1016 21.30 4.73 -0.41
N SER A 1017 20.48 3.78 -0.86
CA SER A 1017 19.87 3.81 -2.21
C SER A 1017 19.04 5.07 -2.39
N THR A 1018 18.91 5.57 -3.62
CA THR A 1018 18.19 6.82 -3.88
C THR A 1018 16.69 6.68 -3.58
N ARG A 1019 16.11 5.49 -3.72
CA ARG A 1019 14.70 5.19 -3.37
C ARG A 1019 14.42 5.11 -1.87
N LEU A 1020 15.33 4.54 -1.07
CA LEU A 1020 15.15 4.35 0.38
C LEU A 1020 15.86 5.39 1.25
N ARG A 1021 16.60 6.33 0.66
CA ARG A 1021 17.44 7.32 1.34
C ARG A 1021 16.81 7.96 2.56
N ASN A 1022 15.67 8.62 2.40
CA ASN A 1022 14.99 9.31 3.51
C ASN A 1022 14.71 8.35 4.68
N LYS A 1023 14.34 7.10 4.39
CA LYS A 1023 14.00 6.10 5.41
C LYS A 1023 15.24 5.54 6.08
N SER A 1024 16.29 5.20 5.32
CA SER A 1024 17.56 4.72 5.88
C SER A 1024 18.24 5.80 6.73
N VAL A 1025 18.19 7.07 6.33
CA VAL A 1025 18.67 8.20 7.13
C VAL A 1025 17.86 8.34 8.41
N CYS A 1026 16.53 8.28 8.35
CA CYS A 1026 15.67 8.27 9.55
C CYS A 1026 16.00 7.12 10.51
N LEU A 1027 16.14 5.89 10.00
CA LEU A 1027 16.50 4.72 10.82
C LEU A 1027 17.88 4.88 11.47
N SER A 1028 18.86 5.43 10.75
CA SER A 1028 20.18 5.71 11.31
C SER A 1028 20.13 6.78 12.42
N ARG A 1029 19.25 7.77 12.29
CA ARG A 1029 19.07 8.80 13.31
C ARG A 1029 18.40 8.25 14.57
N ILE A 1030 17.41 7.36 14.40
CA ILE A 1030 16.80 6.62 15.52
C ILE A 1030 17.86 5.76 16.24
N ALA A 1031 18.70 5.05 15.49
CA ALA A 1031 19.80 4.26 16.05
C ALA A 1031 20.77 5.12 16.88
N TYR A 1032 21.12 6.32 16.39
CA TYR A 1032 21.89 7.30 17.15
C TYR A 1032 21.19 7.71 18.45
N TYR A 1033 19.91 8.09 18.42
CA TYR A 1033 19.20 8.52 19.63
C TYR A 1033 19.05 7.39 20.66
N ILE A 1034 18.80 6.15 20.22
CA ILE A 1034 18.80 4.99 21.12
C ILE A 1034 20.17 4.84 21.80
N GLY A 1035 21.25 4.91 21.03
CA GLY A 1035 22.61 4.91 21.57
C GLY A 1035 22.86 6.06 22.54
N GLN A 1036 22.38 7.26 22.19
CA GLN A 1036 22.52 8.46 23.01
C GLN A 1036 21.77 8.35 24.34
N ILE A 1037 20.53 7.82 24.35
CA ILE A 1037 19.76 7.57 25.58
C ILE A 1037 20.51 6.60 26.49
N VAL A 1038 21.00 5.48 25.94
CA VAL A 1038 21.79 4.49 26.69
C VAL A 1038 23.03 5.16 27.30
N CYS A 1039 23.80 5.88 26.49
CA CYS A 1039 25.02 6.52 26.95
C CYS A 1039 24.75 7.66 27.96
N ASN A 1040 23.66 8.42 27.80
CA ASN A 1040 23.26 9.51 28.70
C ASN A 1040 22.72 9.01 30.05
N VAL A 1041 22.26 7.77 30.14
CA VAL A 1041 21.93 7.13 31.44
C VAL A 1041 23.20 6.63 32.11
N ILE A 1042 24.11 6.01 31.35
CA ILE A 1042 25.32 5.37 31.87
C ILE A 1042 26.37 6.41 32.32
N ASN A 1043 26.61 7.45 31.54
CA ASN A 1043 27.72 8.40 31.77
C ASN A 1043 27.58 9.19 33.08
N PRO A 1044 26.41 9.78 33.44
CA PRO A 1044 26.25 10.47 34.71
C PRO A 1044 26.42 9.53 35.90
N TYR A 1045 25.95 8.28 35.81
CA TYR A 1045 26.14 7.29 36.87
C TYR A 1045 27.63 6.98 37.09
N MET A 1046 28.40 6.78 36.02
CA MET A 1046 29.84 6.50 36.09
C MET A 1046 30.63 7.67 36.70
N LEU A 1047 30.29 8.92 36.37
CA LEU A 1047 31.02 10.10 36.83
C LEU A 1047 30.57 10.65 38.18
N ASN A 1048 29.38 10.28 38.66
CA ASN A 1048 28.84 10.83 39.90
C ASN A 1048 29.59 10.30 41.14
N PRO A 1049 30.13 11.18 42.00
CA PRO A 1049 30.84 10.79 43.22
C PRO A 1049 30.03 9.97 44.22
N THR A 1050 28.71 10.05 44.20
CA THR A 1050 27.83 9.31 45.12
C THR A 1050 27.30 8.00 44.54
N ALA A 1051 27.69 7.65 43.30
CA ALA A 1051 27.27 6.43 42.62
C ALA A 1051 28.49 5.63 42.12
N GLY A 1052 28.85 5.75 40.84
CA GLY A 1052 29.98 5.03 40.26
C GLY A 1052 31.34 5.53 40.74
N ASP A 1053 31.55 6.84 40.82
CA ASP A 1053 32.83 7.51 41.11
C ASP A 1053 34.03 6.97 40.29
N TRP A 1054 33.82 6.65 39.01
CA TRP A 1054 34.88 6.12 38.15
C TRP A 1054 35.87 7.20 37.69
N LYS A 1055 35.51 8.49 37.84
CA LYS A 1055 36.33 9.65 37.44
C LYS A 1055 36.91 9.44 36.03
N GLY A 1056 38.22 9.59 35.86
CA GLY A 1056 38.94 9.35 34.60
C GLY A 1056 38.95 7.89 34.11
N LYS A 1057 38.71 6.90 34.97
CA LYS A 1057 38.66 5.47 34.59
C LYS A 1057 37.48 5.16 33.66
N THR A 1058 36.47 6.02 33.64
CA THR A 1058 35.35 5.99 32.68
C THR A 1058 35.84 5.93 31.23
N ALA A 1059 37.02 6.48 30.93
CA ALA A 1059 37.60 6.44 29.60
C ALA A 1059 37.96 5.02 29.12
N PHE A 1060 38.21 4.05 30.00
CA PHE A 1060 38.42 2.65 29.59
C PHE A 1060 37.15 2.02 29.01
N PHE A 1061 35.99 2.31 29.60
CA PHE A 1061 34.71 1.81 29.10
C PHE A 1061 34.43 2.36 27.69
N TRP A 1062 34.50 3.69 27.54
CA TRP A 1062 34.29 4.32 26.24
C TRP A 1062 35.37 3.95 25.21
N GLY A 1063 36.63 3.79 25.63
CA GLY A 1063 37.70 3.29 24.78
C GLY A 1063 37.46 1.87 24.28
N GLY A 1064 36.93 0.99 25.13
CA GLY A 1064 36.54 -0.38 24.77
C GLY A 1064 35.37 -0.40 23.77
N CYS A 1065 34.34 0.42 24.00
CA CYS A 1065 33.23 0.58 23.04
C CYS A 1065 33.72 1.13 21.69
N ALA A 1066 34.55 2.17 21.70
CA ALA A 1066 35.17 2.72 20.49
C ALA A 1066 35.97 1.66 19.71
N PHE A 1067 36.70 0.78 20.43
CA PHE A 1067 37.46 -0.30 19.81
C PHE A 1067 36.55 -1.35 19.14
N ALA A 1068 35.40 -1.68 19.75
CA ALA A 1068 34.44 -2.59 19.14
C ALA A 1068 33.89 -2.01 17.81
N PHE A 1069 33.57 -0.71 17.78
CA PHE A 1069 33.17 -0.03 16.55
C PHE A 1069 34.31 0.10 15.52
N PHE A 1070 35.56 0.25 15.96
CA PHE A 1070 36.73 0.19 15.09
C PHE A 1070 36.84 -1.18 14.39
N VAL A 1071 36.70 -2.28 15.13
CA VAL A 1071 36.70 -3.64 14.58
C VAL A 1071 35.54 -3.85 13.60
N TRP A 1072 34.33 -3.42 13.96
CA TRP A 1072 33.18 -3.51 13.05
C TRP A 1072 33.41 -2.71 11.76
N THR A 1073 33.89 -1.46 11.89
CA THR A 1073 34.19 -0.58 10.75
C THR A 1073 35.23 -1.21 9.82
N PHE A 1074 36.23 -1.88 10.39
CA PHE A 1074 37.26 -2.57 9.62
C PHE A 1074 36.68 -3.67 8.71
N PHE A 1075 35.66 -4.39 9.15
CA PHE A 1075 35.06 -5.47 8.35
C PHE A 1075 33.89 -5.03 7.47
N ARG A 1076 33.09 -4.05 7.90
CA ARG A 1076 31.75 -3.80 7.32
C ARG A 1076 31.61 -2.51 6.52
N LEU A 1077 32.35 -1.44 6.82
CA LEU A 1077 32.18 -0.12 6.18
C LEU A 1077 32.86 -0.03 4.80
N PRO A 1078 32.16 0.07 3.65
CA PRO A 1078 32.81 0.20 2.35
C PRO A 1078 33.41 1.59 2.08
N GLU A 1079 34.29 1.69 1.07
CA GLU A 1079 34.79 2.98 0.57
C GLU A 1079 33.88 3.51 -0.56
N THR A 1080 33.37 4.72 -0.37
CA THR A 1080 32.39 5.38 -1.25
C THR A 1080 32.97 6.54 -2.07
N LYS A 1081 34.21 6.97 -1.79
CA LYS A 1081 34.85 8.08 -2.50
C LYS A 1081 34.92 7.85 -4.01
N ASN A 1082 34.51 8.87 -4.77
CA ASN A 1082 34.54 8.91 -6.24
C ASN A 1082 33.72 7.79 -6.90
N LYS A 1083 32.56 7.46 -6.33
CA LYS A 1083 31.62 6.51 -6.92
C LYS A 1083 30.25 7.16 -7.15
N THR A 1084 29.62 6.90 -8.29
CA THR A 1084 28.23 7.31 -8.56
C THR A 1084 27.25 6.44 -7.77
N PHE A 1085 25.98 6.84 -7.70
CA PHE A 1085 24.96 6.00 -7.05
C PHE A 1085 24.79 4.67 -7.79
N ALA A 1086 24.66 4.70 -9.13
CA ALA A 1086 24.59 3.49 -9.95
C ALA A 1086 25.80 2.54 -9.75
N GLU A 1087 27.02 3.07 -9.64
CA GLU A 1087 28.21 2.25 -9.38
C GLU A 1087 28.18 1.59 -7.99
N LEU A 1088 27.64 2.30 -6.98
CA LEU A 1088 27.44 1.73 -5.65
C LEU A 1088 26.35 0.66 -5.67
N ASP A 1089 25.26 0.88 -6.40
CA ASP A 1089 24.16 -0.09 -6.62
C ASP A 1089 24.67 -1.42 -7.14
N ILE A 1090 25.47 -1.39 -8.21
CA ILE A 1090 26.09 -2.59 -8.78
C ILE A 1090 27.04 -3.29 -7.78
N LEU A 1091 27.87 -2.53 -7.04
CA LEU A 1091 28.82 -3.13 -6.08
C LEU A 1091 28.12 -3.81 -4.89
N PHE A 1092 27.03 -3.21 -4.42
CA PHE A 1092 26.22 -3.75 -3.34
C PHE A 1092 25.40 -4.96 -3.82
N GLU A 1093 24.82 -4.90 -5.02
CA GLU A 1093 24.08 -5.99 -5.65
C GLU A 1093 24.95 -7.23 -5.88
N LYS A 1094 26.16 -7.04 -6.43
CA LYS A 1094 27.13 -8.11 -6.68
C LYS A 1094 27.79 -8.64 -5.39
N ASN A 1095 27.31 -8.21 -4.21
CA ASN A 1095 27.75 -8.66 -2.89
C ASN A 1095 29.26 -8.53 -2.65
N ILE A 1096 29.92 -7.55 -3.28
CA ILE A 1096 31.37 -7.34 -3.13
C ILE A 1096 31.71 -7.03 -1.66
N GLY A 1097 32.81 -7.60 -1.17
CA GLY A 1097 33.26 -7.38 0.20
C GLY A 1097 33.55 -5.90 0.47
N ALA A 1098 33.19 -5.38 1.65
CA ALA A 1098 33.34 -3.95 1.98
C ALA A 1098 34.77 -3.43 1.82
N ARG A 1099 35.77 -4.30 2.02
CA ARG A 1099 37.20 -3.98 1.88
C ARG A 1099 37.67 -3.92 0.43
N GLU A 1100 36.90 -4.48 -0.49
CA GLU A 1100 37.28 -4.64 -1.90
C GLU A 1100 36.69 -3.55 -2.79
N PHE A 1101 35.76 -2.73 -2.28
CA PHE A 1101 35.09 -1.66 -3.05
C PHE A 1101 36.05 -0.69 -3.77
N SER A 1102 37.20 -0.38 -3.18
CA SER A 1102 38.22 0.47 -3.80
C SER A 1102 38.98 -0.22 -4.93
N GLY A 1103 39.02 -1.55 -4.92
CA GLY A 1103 39.73 -2.39 -5.89
C GLY A 1103 38.92 -2.73 -7.13
N TYR A 1104 37.67 -2.29 -7.26
CA TYR A 1104 36.85 -2.49 -8.46
C TYR A 1104 36.60 -1.16 -9.19
N LYS A 1105 36.80 -1.17 -10.51
CA LYS A 1105 36.28 -0.18 -11.45
C LYS A 1105 34.97 -0.76 -12.00
N VAL A 1106 33.91 0.04 -11.91
CA VAL A 1106 32.55 -0.37 -12.32
C VAL A 1106 32.20 0.43 -13.56
N ASP A 1107 31.71 -0.24 -14.59
CA ASP A 1107 31.05 0.40 -15.72
C ASP A 1107 29.54 0.14 -15.59
N ALA A 1108 28.79 1.18 -15.21
CA ALA A 1108 27.36 1.06 -14.95
C ALA A 1108 26.50 0.95 -16.23
N TYR A 1109 27.14 1.04 -17.41
CA TYR A 1109 26.46 1.10 -18.70
C TYR A 1109 26.98 0.07 -19.72
N ALA A 1110 27.79 -0.90 -19.28
CA ALA A 1110 28.24 -2.03 -20.11
C ALA A 1110 27.17 -3.13 -20.21
N GLN A 1111 27.03 -3.76 -21.38
CA GLN A 1111 26.11 -4.89 -21.59
C GLN A 1111 26.50 -6.10 -20.71
N GLU A 1112 25.50 -6.90 -20.32
CA GLU A 1112 25.61 -7.96 -19.31
C GLU A 1112 26.84 -8.88 -19.51
N GLY A 1113 27.77 -8.82 -18.56
CA GLY A 1113 28.94 -9.71 -18.49
C GLY A 1113 30.27 -9.00 -18.17
N GLU A 1114 30.42 -7.71 -18.52
CA GLU A 1114 31.70 -6.98 -18.45
C GLU A 1114 31.73 -5.79 -17.46
N SER A 1115 30.67 -5.57 -16.66
CA SER A 1115 30.52 -4.34 -15.84
C SER A 1115 31.50 -4.17 -14.66
N LEU A 1116 32.31 -5.18 -14.34
CA LEU A 1116 33.21 -5.17 -13.17
C LEU A 1116 34.64 -5.55 -13.55
N MET A 1117 35.56 -4.58 -13.51
CA MET A 1117 37.00 -4.84 -13.65
C MET A 1117 37.73 -4.62 -12.33
N LYS A 1118 38.44 -5.64 -11.86
CA LYS A 1118 39.32 -5.52 -10.69
C LYS A 1118 40.55 -4.70 -11.08
N LYS A 1119 40.82 -3.61 -10.37
CA LYS A 1119 42.07 -2.86 -10.47
C LYS A 1119 43.20 -3.78 -10.00
N GLY A 1120 44.16 -4.02 -10.90
CA GLY A 1120 45.36 -4.82 -10.64
C GLY A 1120 46.23 -4.28 -9.52
#